data_AF-A0A2K9CPR4-F1
#
_entry.id   AF-A0A2K9CPR4-F1
#
_cell.length_a   1.000
_cell.length_b   1.000
_cell.length_c   1.000
_cell.angle_alpha   90.00
_cell.angle_beta   90.00
_cell.angle_gamma   90.00
#
_symmetry.space_group_name_H-M   'P 1'
#
loop_
_entity.id
_entity.type
_entity.pdbx_description
1 polymer ?
#
loop_
_entity_poly.entity_id
_entity_poly.type
_entity_poly.pdbx_seq_one_letter_code
_entity_poly.pdbx_strand_id
1 'polypeptide(L)'
;MSAALHRNTPTLVAFDPRGLTVRTVAYQRASAQAEPQARVIRQVYGASGLLRQQWDPRLYALNAPAPSESLVHSLSGATLQRDSVDAGRRLVVLNQAGQLLQAWDSRGACQRYEYDTSQRPVAVFEQAADEPRERCVERLDYASPSPEAAALNRCGRLIRHADPAGSVLFDEYAIDQRELKQTRRFRSDTTPVDWPATAPAQEALLEKAAYTTVRRYDALGALLEHTDAKGNRQHRAYGLHGRLKEVAITPKDGARTLLLHQRKYTANGQMEYEWLGTRLIRTARYAPQNARLLQIQTYRQGGAAKPLQDLVYAYDPVGNILSLSDLAQPTQWHSNARIEAGSRYEYDSLYQLTLATGREHAASTSGQAPPPQLMFGATDAGLWRNYTQRYTYDEGGNLTHLRHSPGTGTGYTRQMTVAAHSNRAVSGTALPAAEDFDGNGNQRALGSGQQMGWNVRNQLTHVTHVGHEADGEAYLYDAHGTRALKVRRNGMHSQRTYYLPGLQMHWRRGQRFNLLDIDLDGSRVTVLQWEQGRPDGMDAEQIQFNLLDHLKSSALVVDDQAQLLSQEGYYPYGATAWCANRSALQGDYKCYRYAGKERDATGLYYYGARYYAPWLMRWISPDPGGAVDGLNLYAMVHGNPMRFTDAGGGQTTFGEQFQPSRGDMIFGLSEVVAGYRSFWSKMSARGDVLAAYFSGADVANWSAGLGVVAHAFKSYQELAPDIFKDLITPDPSGTEEVYVRLKRELVQKTSAVEQHFYQSMVARYSGCLSTSANQQFVRRFAGDLVQSKYSLTDTTREFIDKGLNEIQKKLISRSSKSALATLIGSQGATVHFALDELDINSVIRKTKRSVTGSELRWLYRHRAQLAGRVVFYQGQRRVDAPWDTHAATWKSYRPRSTRVTARR
;
A
#
# COMPACT_ATOMS: atom_id res chain seq x y z
N MET A 1 6.40 -24.66 -15.94
CA MET A 1 7.34 -25.03 -14.86
C MET A 1 7.11 -26.49 -14.48
N SER A 2 8.17 -27.27 -14.22
CA SER A 2 8.03 -28.68 -13.85
C SER A 2 7.61 -28.81 -12.38
N ALA A 3 6.56 -29.57 -12.09
CA ALA A 3 6.16 -29.91 -10.72
C ALA A 3 7.31 -30.56 -9.92
N ALA A 4 8.30 -31.13 -10.59
CA ALA A 4 9.49 -31.71 -9.97
C ALA A 4 10.36 -30.66 -9.27
N LEU A 5 10.44 -29.41 -9.75
CA LEU A 5 11.24 -28.36 -9.12
C LEU A 5 10.78 -28.08 -7.69
N HIS A 6 9.47 -28.10 -7.44
CA HIS A 6 8.86 -27.77 -6.15
C HIS A 6 8.60 -28.99 -5.25
N ARG A 7 9.01 -30.20 -5.66
CA ARG A 7 8.85 -31.40 -4.82
C ARG A 7 9.71 -31.28 -3.57
N ASN A 8 9.13 -31.38 -2.38
CA ASN A 8 9.87 -31.26 -1.10
C ASN A 8 10.52 -29.89 -0.89
N THR A 9 9.91 -28.81 -1.37
CA THR A 9 10.34 -27.43 -1.05
C THR A 9 9.27 -26.66 -0.24
N PRO A 10 8.79 -27.17 0.91
CA PRO A 10 7.82 -26.44 1.74
C PRO A 10 8.49 -25.27 2.46
N THR A 11 7.69 -24.35 2.99
CA THR A 11 8.16 -23.44 4.04
C THR A 11 7.79 -24.02 5.38
N LEU A 12 8.76 -24.22 6.27
CA LEU A 12 8.57 -24.75 7.61
C LEU A 12 8.80 -23.65 8.65
N VAL A 13 8.05 -23.72 9.74
CA VAL A 13 8.18 -22.80 10.88
C VAL A 13 8.38 -23.63 12.15
N ALA A 14 9.42 -23.30 12.91
CA ALA A 14 9.69 -23.92 14.20
C ALA A 14 9.37 -22.95 15.33
N PHE A 15 8.68 -23.46 16.36
CA PHE A 15 8.26 -22.70 17.52
C PHE A 15 8.98 -23.17 18.78
N ASP A 16 9.23 -22.25 19.70
CA ASP A 16 9.63 -22.61 21.07
C ASP A 16 8.39 -22.98 21.94
N PRO A 17 8.57 -23.43 23.19
CA PRO A 17 7.44 -23.76 24.08
C PRO A 17 6.48 -22.60 24.39
N ARG A 18 6.86 -21.36 24.08
CA ARG A 18 6.02 -20.16 24.24
C ARG A 18 5.19 -19.86 22.99
N GLY A 19 5.39 -20.60 21.91
CA GLY A 19 4.74 -20.39 20.61
C GLY A 19 5.41 -19.31 19.76
N LEU A 20 6.62 -18.88 20.09
CA LEU A 20 7.37 -17.88 19.33
C LEU A 20 8.15 -18.55 18.20
N THR A 21 8.10 -17.97 17.00
CA THR A 21 8.81 -18.47 15.82
C THR A 21 10.31 -18.33 15.99
N VAL A 22 11.04 -19.42 16.28
CA VAL A 22 12.50 -19.39 16.44
C VAL A 22 13.25 -19.66 15.15
N ARG A 23 12.62 -20.35 14.19
CA ARG A 23 13.17 -20.56 12.84
C ARG A 23 12.08 -20.54 11.79
N THR A 24 12.40 -19.94 10.65
CA THR A 24 11.67 -20.16 9.39
C THR A 24 12.63 -20.80 8.40
N VAL A 25 12.25 -21.95 7.84
CA VAL A 25 13.08 -22.71 6.89
C VAL A 25 12.36 -22.76 5.55
N ALA A 26 12.92 -22.10 4.55
CA ALA A 26 12.54 -22.29 3.16
C ALA A 26 13.55 -23.23 2.48
N TYR A 27 13.16 -23.90 1.41
CA TYR A 27 14.07 -24.78 0.67
C TYR A 27 14.24 -24.27 -0.76
N GLN A 28 15.48 -23.89 -1.08
CA GLN A 28 15.87 -23.44 -2.42
C GLN A 28 16.34 -24.62 -3.24
N ARG A 29 15.88 -24.70 -4.49
CA ARG A 29 16.32 -25.68 -5.47
C ARG A 29 16.45 -24.98 -6.82
N ALA A 30 17.64 -25.08 -7.41
CA ALA A 30 17.97 -24.41 -8.66
C ALA A 30 17.45 -25.16 -9.91
N SER A 31 17.34 -26.49 -9.86
CA SER A 31 16.83 -27.32 -10.95
C SER A 31 16.13 -28.55 -10.41
N ALA A 32 15.29 -29.23 -11.18
CA ALA A 32 14.56 -30.42 -10.71
C ALA A 32 15.47 -31.59 -10.26
N GLN A 33 16.73 -31.60 -10.70
CA GLN A 33 17.74 -32.61 -10.35
C GLN A 33 18.58 -32.22 -9.13
N ALA A 34 18.56 -30.95 -8.70
CA ALA A 34 19.33 -30.50 -7.56
C ALA A 34 18.66 -30.88 -6.23
N GLU A 35 19.47 -31.15 -5.21
CA GLU A 35 18.96 -31.32 -3.85
C GLU A 35 18.46 -29.99 -3.27
N PRO A 36 17.33 -29.97 -2.53
CA PRO A 36 16.88 -28.78 -1.82
C PRO A 36 17.90 -28.33 -0.78
N GLN A 37 18.25 -27.05 -0.83
CA GLN A 37 19.10 -26.40 0.16
C GLN A 37 18.25 -25.60 1.15
N ALA A 38 18.43 -25.85 2.44
CA ALA A 38 17.72 -25.12 3.48
C ALA A 38 18.21 -23.66 3.57
N ARG A 39 17.25 -22.73 3.64
CA ARG A 39 17.44 -21.30 3.90
C ARG A 39 16.78 -21.00 5.25
N VAL A 40 17.59 -20.87 6.29
CA VAL A 40 17.12 -20.79 7.67
C VAL A 40 17.22 -19.37 8.20
N ILE A 41 16.09 -18.71 8.37
CA ILE A 41 16.00 -17.51 9.20
C ILE A 41 15.97 -17.97 10.65
N ARG A 42 16.83 -17.40 11.50
CA ARG A 42 16.86 -17.66 12.95
C ARG A 42 16.42 -16.43 13.71
N GLN A 43 15.59 -16.62 14.73
CA GLN A 43 15.10 -15.57 15.61
C GLN A 43 15.33 -15.97 17.07
N VAL A 44 15.73 -14.99 17.89
CA VAL A 44 16.03 -15.18 19.31
C VAL A 44 15.22 -14.16 20.10
N TYR A 45 14.49 -14.64 21.10
CA TYR A 45 13.59 -13.84 21.93
C TYR A 45 14.09 -13.79 23.37
N GLY A 46 13.94 -12.64 24.02
CA GLY A 46 14.21 -12.49 25.46
C GLY A 46 13.19 -13.22 26.33
N ALA A 47 13.41 -13.22 27.65
CA ALA A 47 12.48 -13.83 28.61
C ALA A 47 11.06 -13.23 28.54
N SER A 48 10.94 -11.94 28.20
CA SER A 48 9.68 -11.23 27.98
C SER A 48 8.93 -11.63 26.70
N GLY A 49 9.51 -12.47 25.85
CA GLY A 49 8.93 -12.87 24.56
C GLY A 49 9.10 -11.84 23.44
N LEU A 50 9.86 -10.76 23.67
CA LEU A 50 10.21 -9.77 22.65
C LEU A 50 11.41 -10.23 21.82
N LEU A 51 11.36 -10.00 20.51
CA LEU A 51 12.43 -10.34 19.58
C LEU A 51 13.68 -9.53 19.93
N ARG A 52 14.82 -10.21 20.14
CA ARG A 52 16.10 -9.56 20.45
C ARG A 52 17.06 -9.59 19.30
N GLN A 53 17.11 -10.70 18.56
CA GLN A 53 18.08 -10.86 17.47
C GLN A 53 17.48 -11.72 16.37
N GLN A 54 17.87 -11.43 15.13
CA GLN A 54 17.51 -12.25 13.99
C GLN A 54 18.59 -12.27 12.91
N TRP A 55 18.71 -13.42 12.25
CA TRP A 55 19.67 -13.67 11.17
C TRP A 55 18.93 -14.10 9.90
N ASP A 56 19.36 -13.53 8.78
CA ASP A 56 19.03 -14.05 7.45
C ASP A 56 19.75 -15.39 7.21
N PRO A 57 19.33 -16.15 6.19
CA PRO A 57 19.89 -17.47 5.93
C PRO A 57 21.40 -17.48 5.68
N ARG A 58 21.96 -16.45 5.04
CA ARG A 58 23.39 -16.39 4.73
C ARG A 58 24.21 -16.08 5.98
N LEU A 59 23.85 -15.04 6.71
CA LEU A 59 24.57 -14.66 7.92
C LEU A 59 24.45 -15.74 9.01
N TYR A 60 23.32 -16.45 9.07
CA TYR A 60 23.19 -17.61 9.95
C TYR A 60 24.11 -18.76 9.52
N ALA A 61 24.14 -19.11 8.24
CA ALA A 61 25.00 -20.18 7.72
C ALA A 61 26.49 -19.87 7.89
N LEU A 62 26.89 -18.60 7.77
CA LEU A 62 28.27 -18.14 7.97
C LEU A 62 28.69 -18.09 9.45
N ASN A 63 27.78 -18.33 10.40
CA ASN A 63 27.99 -18.04 11.82
C ASN A 63 28.52 -16.61 12.04
N ALA A 64 27.92 -15.63 11.34
CA ALA A 64 28.37 -14.25 11.37
C ALA A 64 28.44 -13.71 12.81
N PRO A 65 29.45 -12.88 13.14
CA PRO A 65 29.66 -12.40 14.50
C PRO A 65 28.52 -11.50 15.00
N ALA A 66 27.80 -10.84 14.08
CA ALA A 66 26.62 -10.04 14.37
C ALA A 66 25.37 -10.63 13.70
N PRO A 67 24.18 -10.55 14.33
CA PRO A 67 22.90 -10.81 13.66
C PRO A 67 22.61 -9.78 12.59
N SER A 68 21.77 -10.15 11.62
CA SER A 68 21.23 -9.19 10.63
C SER A 68 20.58 -7.99 11.31
N GLU A 69 19.89 -8.24 12.44
CA GLU A 69 19.33 -7.20 13.30
C GLU A 69 19.35 -7.60 14.79
N SER A 70 19.69 -6.66 15.67
CA SER A 70 19.47 -6.71 17.13
C SER A 70 18.52 -5.61 17.59
N LEU A 71 17.68 -5.91 18.58
CA LEU A 71 16.67 -5.02 19.12
C LEU A 71 16.74 -4.96 20.64
N VAL A 72 16.64 -3.75 21.19
CA VAL A 72 16.46 -3.49 22.62
C VAL A 72 15.12 -2.80 22.81
N HIS A 73 14.34 -3.32 23.76
CA HIS A 73 12.99 -2.83 24.03
C HIS A 73 12.88 -2.28 25.46
N SER A 74 11.96 -1.34 25.66
CA SER A 74 11.47 -0.97 26.98
C SER A 74 10.72 -2.15 27.63
N LEU A 75 10.42 -2.03 28.92
CA LEU A 75 9.56 -3.01 29.62
C LEU A 75 8.13 -3.03 29.07
N SER A 76 7.66 -1.94 28.47
CA SER A 76 6.37 -1.85 27.78
C SER A 76 6.38 -2.45 26.36
N GLY A 77 7.54 -2.88 25.87
CA GLY A 77 7.69 -3.50 24.55
C GLY A 77 8.00 -2.53 23.40
N ALA A 78 8.19 -1.24 23.67
CA ALA A 78 8.61 -0.28 22.66
C ALA A 78 10.08 -0.51 22.28
N THR A 79 10.40 -0.59 21.00
CA THR A 79 11.79 -0.70 20.53
C THR A 79 12.52 0.63 20.73
N LEU A 80 13.54 0.63 21.59
CA LEU A 80 14.36 1.80 21.89
C LEU A 80 15.65 1.82 21.07
N GLN A 81 16.22 0.66 20.79
CA GLN A 81 17.43 0.54 19.96
C GLN A 81 17.25 -0.56 18.92
N ARG A 82 17.71 -0.27 17.71
CA ARG A 82 17.83 -1.22 16.60
C ARG A 82 19.24 -1.14 16.05
N ASP A 83 19.96 -2.24 16.03
CA ASP A 83 21.26 -2.37 15.37
C ASP A 83 21.09 -3.29 14.17
N SER A 84 21.29 -2.77 12.96
CA SER A 84 21.26 -3.53 11.71
C SER A 84 22.64 -3.52 11.05
N VAL A 85 23.07 -4.67 10.53
CA VAL A 85 24.30 -4.72 9.71
C VAL A 85 24.15 -4.00 8.38
N ASP A 86 22.92 -3.83 7.92
CA ASP A 86 22.58 -3.14 6.68
C ASP A 86 22.39 -1.64 6.93
N ALA A 87 21.56 -1.28 7.90
CA ALA A 87 21.09 0.09 8.15
C ALA A 87 21.75 0.81 9.34
N GLY A 88 22.70 0.16 10.01
CA GLY A 88 23.40 0.70 11.17
C GLY A 88 22.54 0.76 12.44
N ARG A 89 22.98 1.57 13.42
CA ARG A 89 22.29 1.74 14.70
C ARG A 89 21.25 2.86 14.62
N ARG A 90 20.09 2.63 15.23
CA ARG A 90 19.09 3.64 15.60
C ARG A 90 18.81 3.55 17.08
N LEU A 91 18.85 4.69 17.76
CA LEU A 91 18.46 4.82 19.17
C LEU A 91 17.38 5.88 19.26
N VAL A 92 16.31 5.62 20.01
CA VAL A 92 15.21 6.57 20.22
C VAL A 92 14.91 6.74 21.69
N VAL A 93 14.49 7.95 22.05
CA VAL A 93 13.90 8.28 23.35
C VAL A 93 12.46 8.71 23.11
N LEU A 94 11.54 8.10 23.85
CA LEU A 94 10.12 8.36 23.77
C LEU A 94 9.64 9.12 25.01
N ASN A 95 8.63 9.98 24.86
CA ASN A 95 7.93 10.56 26.01
C ASN A 95 6.97 9.55 26.65
N GLN A 96 6.30 9.95 27.74
CA GLN A 96 5.34 9.10 28.46
C GLN A 96 4.12 8.69 27.60
N ALA A 97 3.79 9.46 26.56
CA ALA A 97 2.75 9.14 25.60
C ALA A 97 3.23 8.24 24.44
N GLY A 98 4.50 7.81 24.46
CA GLY A 98 5.10 6.97 23.42
C GLY A 98 5.52 7.72 22.15
N GLN A 99 5.52 9.05 22.16
CA GLN A 99 5.93 9.88 21.03
C GLN A 99 7.44 10.10 21.02
N LEU A 100 8.03 10.25 19.83
CA LEU A 100 9.47 10.42 19.66
C LEU A 100 9.94 11.78 20.19
N LEU A 101 10.85 11.80 21.16
CA LEU A 101 11.50 13.03 21.64
C LEU A 101 12.83 13.27 20.94
N GLN A 102 13.65 12.23 20.87
CA GLN A 102 14.96 12.28 20.24
C GLN A 102 15.30 10.97 19.54
N ALA A 103 16.05 11.07 18.45
CA ALA A 103 16.58 9.91 17.72
C ALA A 103 18.04 10.15 17.34
N TRP A 104 18.86 9.09 17.43
CA TRP A 104 20.25 9.10 16.97
C TRP A 104 20.53 7.96 16.02
N ASP A 105 21.53 8.16 15.16
CA ASP A 105 21.97 7.13 14.22
C ASP A 105 23.47 6.90 14.17
N SER A 106 23.87 5.86 13.44
CA SER A 106 25.28 5.45 13.30
C SER A 106 26.16 6.42 12.51
N ARG A 107 25.60 7.46 11.88
CA ARG A 107 26.40 8.56 11.33
C ARG A 107 26.70 9.61 12.38
N GLY A 108 26.14 9.48 13.59
CA GLY A 108 26.17 10.49 14.65
C GLY A 108 25.12 11.59 14.47
N ALA A 109 24.16 11.42 13.56
CA ALA A 109 23.11 12.41 13.38
C ALA A 109 22.05 12.31 14.50
N CYS A 110 21.45 13.45 14.85
CA CYS A 110 20.44 13.59 15.88
C CYS A 110 19.19 14.26 15.30
N GLN A 111 18.01 13.79 15.72
CA GLN A 111 16.73 14.47 15.52
C GLN A 111 16.09 14.74 16.88
N ARG A 112 15.46 15.89 17.04
CA ARG A 112 14.73 16.28 18.26
C ARG A 112 13.37 16.87 17.91
N TYR A 113 12.37 16.53 18.71
CA TYR A 113 10.98 16.93 18.49
C TYR A 113 10.46 17.73 19.67
N GLU A 114 9.75 18.81 19.39
CA GLU A 114 9.02 19.60 20.37
C GLU A 114 7.52 19.42 20.18
N TYR A 115 6.80 19.39 21.30
CA TYR A 115 5.35 19.20 21.34
C TYR A 115 4.71 20.32 22.17
N ASP A 116 3.48 20.67 21.82
CA ASP A 116 2.65 21.53 22.66
C ASP A 116 2.06 20.78 23.86
N THR A 117 1.31 21.48 24.70
CA THR A 117 0.63 20.91 25.88
C THR A 117 -0.42 19.85 25.53
N SER A 118 -0.90 19.83 24.28
CA SER A 118 -1.82 18.82 23.74
C SER A 118 -1.09 17.66 23.05
N GLN A 119 0.24 17.56 23.23
CA GLN A 119 1.09 16.53 22.62
C GLN A 119 1.08 16.55 21.09
N ARG A 120 0.85 17.71 20.47
CA ARG A 120 0.96 17.88 19.01
C ARG A 120 2.36 18.40 18.66
N PRO A 121 3.04 17.88 17.63
CA PRO A 121 4.38 18.33 17.26
C PRO A 121 4.33 19.77 16.75
N VAL A 122 5.23 20.62 17.25
CA VAL A 122 5.34 22.06 16.90
C VAL A 122 6.66 22.40 16.21
N ALA A 123 7.72 21.65 16.45
CA ALA A 123 9.01 21.83 15.78
C ALA A 123 9.79 20.53 15.69
N VAL A 124 10.59 20.41 14.62
CA VAL A 124 11.55 19.30 14.43
C VAL A 124 12.92 19.91 14.19
N PHE A 125 13.92 19.39 14.90
CA PHE A 125 15.31 19.80 14.81
C PHE A 125 16.17 18.66 14.31
N GLU A 126 17.17 18.99 13.50
CA GLU A 126 18.15 18.04 12.97
C GLU A 126 19.56 18.56 13.13
N GLN A 127 20.48 17.66 13.44
CA GLN A 127 21.91 17.92 13.54
C GLN A 127 22.67 16.75 12.91
N ALA A 128 23.46 17.01 11.88
CA ALA A 128 24.45 16.03 11.40
C ALA A 128 25.67 16.00 12.33
N ALA A 129 26.46 14.93 12.29
CA ALA A 129 27.57 14.75 13.24
C ALA A 129 28.68 15.80 13.13
N ASP A 130 28.86 16.36 11.93
CA ASP A 130 29.82 17.41 11.61
C ASP A 130 29.27 18.82 11.87
N GLU A 131 28.01 18.95 12.29
CA GLU A 131 27.38 20.24 12.52
C GLU A 131 27.52 20.70 13.98
N PRO A 132 27.93 21.97 14.21
CA PRO A 132 28.21 22.47 15.56
C PRO A 132 26.94 22.68 16.40
N ARG A 133 25.76 22.77 15.77
CA ARG A 133 24.46 22.93 16.43
C ARG A 133 23.34 22.33 15.60
N GLU A 134 22.24 22.03 16.28
CA GLU A 134 20.99 21.66 15.61
C GLU A 134 20.35 22.85 14.86
N ARG A 135 19.59 22.52 13.82
CA ARG A 135 18.77 23.45 13.04
C ARG A 135 17.31 23.06 13.11
N CYS A 136 16.42 24.04 13.16
CA CYS A 136 14.98 23.80 13.09
C CYS A 136 14.58 23.52 11.64
N VAL A 137 14.29 22.27 11.29
CA VAL A 137 13.96 21.89 9.90
C VAL A 137 12.47 21.86 9.62
N GLU A 138 11.64 21.82 10.67
CA GLU A 138 10.19 21.96 10.54
C GLU A 138 9.58 22.81 11.65
N ARG A 139 8.52 23.56 11.31
CA ARG A 139 7.64 24.24 12.26
C ARG A 139 6.17 24.04 11.88
N LEU A 140 5.34 23.80 12.88
CA LEU A 140 3.94 23.44 12.72
C LEU A 140 3.05 24.36 13.57
N ASP A 141 2.09 25.01 12.92
CA ASP A 141 1.09 25.86 13.59
C ASP A 141 -0.30 25.25 13.48
N TYR A 142 -1.04 25.26 14.58
CA TYR A 142 -2.40 24.72 14.66
C TYR A 142 -3.42 25.82 14.91
N ALA A 143 -4.60 25.71 14.31
CA ALA A 143 -5.66 26.68 14.51
C ALA A 143 -6.29 26.57 15.91
N SER A 144 -6.44 27.72 16.56
CA SER A 144 -7.28 27.88 17.75
C SER A 144 -8.77 27.70 17.40
N PRO A 145 -9.63 27.36 18.38
CA PRO A 145 -11.06 27.22 18.15
C PRO A 145 -11.76 28.59 18.04
N SER A 146 -11.53 29.32 16.94
CA SER A 146 -12.19 30.60 16.63
C SER A 146 -13.37 30.40 15.67
N PRO A 147 -14.31 31.36 15.57
CA PRO A 147 -15.37 31.31 14.57
C PRO A 147 -14.85 31.19 13.13
N GLU A 148 -13.73 31.85 12.81
CA GLU A 148 -13.08 31.78 11.50
C GLU A 148 -12.44 30.39 11.24
N ALA A 149 -11.86 29.77 12.27
CA ALA A 149 -11.36 28.41 12.16
C ALA A 149 -12.53 27.42 12.00
N ALA A 150 -13.63 27.60 12.73
CA ALA A 150 -14.81 26.74 12.65
C ALA A 150 -15.47 26.79 11.27
N ALA A 151 -15.60 27.98 10.68
CA ALA A 151 -16.19 28.17 9.35
C ALA A 151 -15.45 27.41 8.22
N LEU A 152 -14.17 27.11 8.43
CA LEU A 152 -13.29 26.42 7.46
C LEU A 152 -12.87 25.02 7.95
N ASN A 153 -13.52 24.50 9.00
CA ASN A 153 -13.22 23.23 9.65
C ASN A 153 -11.75 23.07 10.13
N ARG A 154 -11.11 24.18 10.55
CA ARG A 154 -9.71 24.25 10.97
C ARG A 154 -9.49 24.09 12.48
N CYS A 155 -10.52 24.13 13.33
CA CYS A 155 -10.36 24.08 14.78
C CYS A 155 -9.46 22.91 15.24
N GLY A 156 -8.32 23.21 15.87
CA GLY A 156 -7.35 22.23 16.34
C GLY A 156 -6.50 21.55 15.25
N ARG A 157 -6.72 21.88 13.97
CA ARG A 157 -6.02 21.32 12.80
C ARG A 157 -4.73 22.08 12.51
N LEU A 158 -3.80 21.40 11.86
CA LEU A 158 -2.60 22.02 11.29
C LEU A 158 -3.04 23.05 10.22
N ILE A 159 -2.52 24.27 10.29
CA ILE A 159 -2.86 25.34 9.33
C ILE A 159 -1.63 25.86 8.60
N ARG A 160 -0.43 25.64 9.15
CA ARG A 160 0.84 25.93 8.50
C ARG A 160 1.84 24.86 8.86
N HIS A 161 2.59 24.42 7.86
CA HIS A 161 3.74 23.56 8.03
C HIS A 161 4.91 24.13 7.23
N ALA A 162 5.89 24.72 7.92
CA ALA A 162 7.18 25.01 7.33
C ALA A 162 7.97 23.70 7.31
N ASP A 163 8.31 23.20 6.13
CA ASP A 163 9.02 21.95 5.87
C ASP A 163 10.40 22.22 5.24
N PRO A 164 11.28 21.22 5.04
CA PRO A 164 12.61 21.48 4.47
C PRO A 164 12.61 22.14 3.08
N ALA A 165 11.52 22.00 2.31
CA ALA A 165 11.39 22.50 0.95
C ALA A 165 10.61 23.82 0.84
N GLY A 166 9.99 24.31 1.91
CA GLY A 166 9.17 25.52 1.89
C GLY A 166 8.13 25.58 2.99
N SER A 167 6.97 26.15 2.69
CA SER A 167 5.83 26.19 3.60
C SER A 167 4.55 25.82 2.88
N VAL A 168 3.72 25.03 3.55
CA VAL A 168 2.36 24.69 3.12
C VAL A 168 1.37 25.30 4.09
N LEU A 169 0.37 26.00 3.55
CA LEU A 169 -0.80 26.47 4.26
C LEU A 169 -1.97 25.53 3.98
N PHE A 170 -2.67 25.14 5.04
CA PHE A 170 -3.90 24.36 4.94
C PHE A 170 -5.08 25.29 5.18
N ASP A 171 -5.63 25.80 4.07
CA ASP A 171 -6.59 26.90 4.07
C ASP A 171 -7.99 26.44 4.48
N GLU A 172 -8.37 25.21 4.11
CA GLU A 172 -9.74 24.70 4.31
C GLU A 172 -9.78 23.17 4.40
N TYR A 173 -10.64 22.65 5.30
CA TYR A 173 -10.93 21.23 5.44
C TYR A 173 -12.39 20.90 5.16
N ALA A 174 -12.64 19.68 4.70
CA ALA A 174 -13.97 19.10 4.59
C ALA A 174 -14.50 18.71 5.98
N ILE A 175 -15.80 18.44 6.06
CA ILE A 175 -16.48 17.97 7.29
C ILE A 175 -15.86 16.66 7.81
N ASP A 176 -15.37 15.82 6.90
CA ASP A 176 -14.67 14.56 7.20
C ASP A 176 -13.15 14.75 7.44
N GLN A 177 -12.70 16.00 7.58
CA GLN A 177 -11.34 16.43 7.90
C GLN A 177 -10.32 16.25 6.77
N ARG A 178 -10.73 15.95 5.53
CA ARG A 178 -9.82 15.96 4.37
C ARG A 178 -9.50 17.38 3.93
N GLU A 179 -8.31 17.58 3.37
CA GLU A 179 -7.88 18.88 2.83
C GLU A 179 -8.68 19.25 1.58
N LEU A 180 -9.36 20.39 1.63
CA LEU A 180 -10.05 20.99 0.48
C LEU A 180 -9.18 21.99 -0.25
N LYS A 181 -8.38 22.77 0.48
CA LYS A 181 -7.53 23.80 -0.12
C LYS A 181 -6.19 23.87 0.60
N GLN A 182 -5.12 23.85 -0.18
CA GLN A 182 -3.77 24.08 0.32
C GLN A 182 -2.98 25.00 -0.60
N THR A 183 -2.05 25.75 -0.02
CA THR A 183 -1.20 26.69 -0.74
C THR A 183 0.27 26.46 -0.37
N ARG A 184 1.10 26.12 -1.35
CA ARG A 184 2.54 25.89 -1.17
C ARG A 184 3.37 27.08 -1.65
N ARG A 185 4.38 27.45 -0.88
CA ARG A 185 5.49 28.34 -1.29
C ARG A 185 6.81 27.60 -1.08
N PHE A 186 7.73 27.71 -2.03
CA PHE A 186 9.03 27.01 -1.96
C PHE A 186 10.13 27.93 -1.44
N ARG A 187 11.25 27.35 -1.01
CA ARG A 187 12.51 28.08 -0.81
C ARG A 187 13.29 28.21 -2.13
N SER A 188 14.11 29.25 -2.23
CA SER A 188 14.93 29.53 -3.42
C SER A 188 16.20 28.68 -3.49
N ASP A 189 16.79 28.32 -2.34
CA ASP A 189 17.98 27.48 -2.23
C ASP A 189 17.64 26.00 -1.92
N THR A 190 18.63 25.14 -2.11
CA THR A 190 18.57 23.70 -1.78
C THR A 190 19.44 23.32 -0.58
N THR A 191 19.93 24.28 0.18
CA THR A 191 20.74 24.01 1.38
C THR A 191 19.82 23.66 2.56
N PRO A 192 20.33 22.94 3.56
CA PRO A 192 19.56 22.66 4.78
C PRO A 192 19.01 23.95 5.40
N VAL A 193 17.74 23.91 5.82
CA VAL A 193 17.05 25.05 6.42
C VAL A 193 17.30 25.13 7.93
N ASP A 194 17.23 26.35 8.46
CA ASP A 194 17.07 26.62 9.90
C ASP A 194 15.93 27.64 10.07
N TRP A 195 14.72 27.14 10.32
CA TRP A 195 13.51 27.96 10.37
C TRP A 195 13.49 28.89 11.59
N PRO A 196 13.39 30.22 11.38
CA PRO A 196 13.24 31.16 12.49
C PRO A 196 11.90 30.94 13.20
N ALA A 197 11.84 31.34 14.47
CA ALA A 197 10.69 31.09 15.33
C ALA A 197 9.42 31.86 14.92
N THR A 198 9.56 33.01 14.23
CA THR A 198 8.42 33.89 13.91
C THR A 198 7.98 33.76 12.45
N ALA A 199 6.67 33.79 12.21
CA ALA A 199 6.12 33.67 10.85
C ALA A 199 6.65 34.74 9.86
N PRO A 200 6.79 36.04 10.20
CA PRO A 200 7.35 37.01 9.26
C PRO A 200 8.79 36.71 8.83
N ALA A 201 9.61 36.20 9.75
CA ALA A 201 10.98 35.81 9.43
C ALA A 201 11.02 34.54 8.56
N GLN A 202 10.09 33.59 8.78
CA GLN A 202 9.95 32.42 7.91
C GLN A 202 9.53 32.84 6.50
N GLU A 203 8.60 33.79 6.36
CA GLU A 203 8.12 34.26 5.06
C GLU A 203 9.19 34.95 4.22
N ALA A 204 10.20 35.56 4.86
CA ALA A 204 11.35 36.15 4.18
C ALA A 204 12.25 35.12 3.47
N LEU A 205 12.18 33.84 3.86
CA LEU A 205 12.94 32.74 3.24
C LEU A 205 12.20 32.05 2.08
N LEU A 206 10.94 32.44 1.82
CA LEU A 206 10.09 31.83 0.82
C LEU A 206 10.10 32.63 -0.49
N GLU A 207 10.09 31.92 -1.62
CA GLU A 207 9.82 32.50 -2.94
C GLU A 207 8.48 33.25 -2.92
N LYS A 208 8.37 34.34 -3.68
CA LYS A 208 7.14 35.16 -3.75
C LYS A 208 5.95 34.39 -4.36
N ALA A 209 6.23 33.47 -5.27
CA ALA A 209 5.20 32.67 -5.92
C ALA A 209 4.52 31.71 -4.94
N ALA A 210 3.19 31.65 -5.02
CA ALA A 210 2.35 30.75 -4.25
C ALA A 210 1.55 29.83 -5.18
N TYR A 211 1.42 28.57 -4.81
CA TYR A 211 0.85 27.51 -5.63
C TYR A 211 -0.31 26.85 -4.88
N THR A 212 -1.54 27.22 -5.25
CA THR A 212 -2.76 26.76 -4.57
C THR A 212 -3.39 25.57 -5.27
N THR A 213 -3.66 24.50 -4.54
CA THR A 213 -4.43 23.34 -5.01
C THR A 213 -5.78 23.30 -4.31
N VAL A 214 -6.84 23.01 -5.05
CA VAL A 214 -8.20 22.86 -4.52
C VAL A 214 -8.76 21.47 -4.85
N ARG A 215 -9.48 20.86 -3.92
CA ARG A 215 -10.10 19.55 -4.07
C ARG A 215 -11.55 19.63 -3.62
N ARG A 216 -12.39 18.84 -4.27
CA ARG A 216 -13.78 18.64 -3.86
C ARG A 216 -14.05 17.16 -3.79
N TYR A 217 -14.72 16.75 -2.73
CA TYR A 217 -15.09 15.36 -2.51
C TYR A 217 -16.61 15.22 -2.51
N ASP A 218 -17.09 14.04 -2.84
CA ASP A 218 -18.44 13.66 -2.45
C ASP A 218 -18.50 13.45 -0.94
N ALA A 219 -19.70 13.31 -0.39
CA ALA A 219 -19.86 13.12 1.04
C ALA A 219 -19.45 11.72 1.55
N LEU A 220 -18.94 10.85 0.66
CA LEU A 220 -18.25 9.61 1.01
C LEU A 220 -16.72 9.73 0.98
N GLY A 221 -16.20 10.90 0.60
CA GLY A 221 -14.78 11.17 0.50
C GLY A 221 -14.15 10.78 -0.84
N ALA A 222 -14.92 10.44 -1.86
CA ALA A 222 -14.38 10.21 -3.20
C ALA A 222 -14.11 11.56 -3.88
N LEU A 223 -12.92 11.69 -4.50
CA LEU A 223 -12.49 12.93 -5.15
C LEU A 223 -13.35 13.20 -6.39
N LEU A 224 -14.15 14.26 -6.38
CA LEU A 224 -14.97 14.70 -7.53
C LEU A 224 -14.21 15.67 -8.43
N GLU A 225 -13.45 16.57 -7.83
CA GLU A 225 -12.70 17.59 -8.57
C GLU A 225 -11.35 17.86 -7.92
N HIS A 226 -10.31 18.04 -8.74
CA HIS A 226 -8.98 18.47 -8.33
C HIS A 226 -8.51 19.59 -9.25
N THR A 227 -8.35 20.79 -8.70
CA THR A 227 -7.79 21.94 -9.39
C THR A 227 -6.34 22.11 -9.00
N ASP A 228 -5.44 22.00 -9.97
CA ASP A 228 -4.00 22.18 -9.74
C ASP A 228 -3.61 23.66 -9.59
N ALA A 229 -2.33 23.92 -9.27
CA ALA A 229 -1.80 25.27 -9.06
C ALA A 229 -1.75 26.14 -10.33
N LYS A 230 -2.07 25.58 -11.50
CA LYS A 230 -2.17 26.30 -12.77
C LYS A 230 -3.61 26.47 -13.22
N GLY A 231 -4.58 26.02 -12.41
CA GLY A 231 -6.02 26.18 -12.65
C GLY A 231 -6.63 25.10 -13.54
N ASN A 232 -5.89 24.04 -13.88
CA ASN A 232 -6.47 22.91 -14.61
C ASN A 232 -7.34 22.09 -13.65
N ARG A 233 -8.58 21.83 -14.06
CA ARG A 233 -9.55 21.08 -13.26
C ARG A 233 -9.69 19.67 -13.78
N GLN A 234 -9.35 18.69 -12.95
CA GLN A 234 -9.63 17.28 -13.19
C GLN A 234 -10.98 16.94 -12.56
N HIS A 235 -11.88 16.32 -13.31
CA HIS A 235 -13.21 15.92 -12.85
C HIS A 235 -13.31 14.40 -12.85
N ARG A 236 -13.98 13.83 -11.84
CA ARG A 236 -14.20 12.39 -11.71
C ARG A 236 -15.67 12.12 -11.43
N ALA A 237 -16.21 11.10 -12.06
CA ALA A 237 -17.54 10.58 -11.75
C ALA A 237 -17.46 9.09 -11.41
N TYR A 238 -18.31 8.68 -10.47
CA TYR A 238 -18.35 7.33 -9.93
C TYR A 238 -19.70 6.67 -10.25
N GLY A 239 -19.68 5.36 -10.51
CA GLY A 239 -20.91 4.57 -10.70
C GLY A 239 -21.66 4.32 -9.38
N LEU A 240 -22.82 3.66 -9.42
CA LEU A 240 -23.60 3.31 -8.22
C LEU A 240 -22.83 2.37 -7.24
N HIS A 241 -21.90 1.58 -7.78
CA HIS A 241 -20.95 0.77 -7.01
C HIS A 241 -19.77 1.61 -6.45
N GLY A 242 -19.80 2.94 -6.65
CA GLY A 242 -18.80 3.95 -6.29
C GLY A 242 -17.37 3.63 -6.69
N ARG A 243 -17.18 2.98 -7.85
CA ARG A 243 -15.88 2.91 -8.53
C ARG A 243 -15.87 3.93 -9.67
N LEU A 244 -14.67 4.33 -10.07
CA LEU A 244 -14.46 5.36 -11.09
C LEU A 244 -15.10 4.93 -12.42
N LYS A 245 -15.95 5.79 -12.96
CA LYS A 245 -16.68 5.54 -14.21
C LYS A 245 -16.20 6.46 -15.32
N GLU A 246 -15.91 7.71 -14.98
CA GLU A 246 -15.55 8.77 -15.92
C GLU A 246 -14.47 9.67 -15.33
N VAL A 247 -13.57 10.16 -16.19
CA VAL A 247 -12.59 11.20 -15.85
C VAL A 247 -12.55 12.21 -16.98
N ALA A 248 -12.52 13.50 -16.64
CA ALA A 248 -12.35 14.59 -17.59
C ALA A 248 -11.30 15.59 -17.08
N ILE A 249 -10.77 16.40 -17.99
CA ILE A 249 -9.96 17.58 -17.66
C ILE A 249 -10.60 18.81 -18.30
N THR A 250 -10.61 19.92 -17.58
CA THR A 250 -10.88 21.25 -18.11
C THR A 250 -9.63 22.10 -17.85
N PRO A 251 -8.78 22.34 -18.87
CA PRO A 251 -7.68 23.27 -18.75
C PRO A 251 -8.18 24.65 -18.31
N LYS A 252 -7.34 25.47 -17.66
CA LYS A 252 -7.76 26.76 -17.06
C LYS A 252 -8.60 27.62 -18.01
N ASP A 253 -8.14 27.75 -19.25
CA ASP A 253 -8.75 28.56 -20.31
C ASP A 253 -9.23 27.67 -21.50
N GLY A 254 -9.47 26.39 -21.24
CA GLY A 254 -9.81 25.38 -22.26
C GLY A 254 -11.19 24.77 -22.10
N ALA A 255 -11.58 23.96 -23.08
CA ALA A 255 -12.82 23.19 -23.04
C ALA A 255 -12.66 21.89 -22.22
N ARG A 256 -13.77 21.43 -21.64
CA ARG A 256 -13.82 20.13 -20.95
C ARG A 256 -13.60 19.00 -21.94
N THR A 257 -12.57 18.18 -21.70
CA THR A 257 -12.22 17.01 -22.51
C THR A 257 -12.33 15.74 -21.67
N LEU A 258 -13.04 14.73 -22.19
CA LEU A 258 -13.16 13.42 -21.55
C LEU A 258 -11.88 12.60 -21.77
N LEU A 259 -11.31 12.09 -20.69
CA LEU A 259 -10.13 11.22 -20.69
C LEU A 259 -10.53 9.75 -20.52
N LEU A 260 -11.54 9.48 -19.70
CA LEU A 260 -12.18 8.17 -19.55
C LEU A 260 -13.68 8.39 -19.71
N HIS A 261 -14.28 7.84 -20.77
CA HIS A 261 -15.71 7.93 -21.05
C HIS A 261 -16.52 6.90 -20.27
N GLN A 262 -16.00 5.68 -20.18
CA GLN A 262 -16.67 4.58 -19.51
C GLN A 262 -15.66 3.55 -19.02
N ARG A 263 -15.93 3.00 -17.85
CA ARG A 263 -15.31 1.76 -17.38
C ARG A 263 -16.35 0.75 -16.93
N LYS A 264 -16.10 -0.52 -17.23
CA LYS A 264 -16.84 -1.67 -16.68
C LYS A 264 -15.88 -2.55 -15.90
N TYR A 265 -16.45 -3.22 -14.90
CA TYR A 265 -15.70 -4.02 -13.95
C TYR A 265 -16.27 -5.44 -13.90
N THR A 266 -15.41 -6.41 -13.66
CA THR A 266 -15.82 -7.76 -13.28
C THR A 266 -16.50 -7.76 -11.91
N ALA A 267 -17.14 -8.87 -11.53
CA ALA A 267 -17.71 -9.05 -10.19
C ALA A 267 -16.67 -8.89 -9.07
N ASN A 268 -15.40 -9.20 -9.35
CA ASN A 268 -14.27 -9.01 -8.43
C ASN A 268 -13.72 -7.58 -8.43
N GLY A 269 -14.34 -6.67 -9.18
CA GLY A 269 -13.95 -5.26 -9.21
C GLY A 269 -12.72 -4.94 -10.06
N GLN A 270 -12.28 -5.88 -10.90
CA GLN A 270 -11.17 -5.67 -11.83
C GLN A 270 -11.68 -5.01 -13.11
N MET A 271 -10.87 -4.17 -13.74
CA MET A 271 -11.24 -3.54 -15.01
C MET A 271 -11.41 -4.59 -16.11
N GLU A 272 -12.56 -4.61 -16.77
CA GLU A 272 -12.86 -5.51 -17.91
C GLU A 272 -12.89 -4.75 -19.24
N TYR A 273 -13.36 -3.50 -19.22
CA TYR A 273 -13.52 -2.64 -20.38
C TYR A 273 -13.28 -1.17 -20.00
N GLU A 274 -12.59 -0.43 -20.85
CA GLU A 274 -12.39 1.02 -20.78
C GLU A 274 -12.57 1.65 -22.15
N TRP A 275 -13.22 2.82 -22.17
CA TRP A 275 -13.24 3.72 -23.32
C TRP A 275 -12.44 4.98 -22.95
N LEU A 276 -11.21 5.06 -23.46
CA LEU A 276 -10.25 6.11 -23.18
C LEU A 276 -10.26 7.15 -24.31
N GLY A 277 -10.40 8.42 -23.93
CA GLY A 277 -10.71 9.49 -24.88
C GLY A 277 -11.88 9.12 -25.80
N THR A 278 -11.91 9.68 -27.00
CA THR A 278 -12.97 9.41 -27.99
C THR A 278 -12.61 8.29 -28.98
N ARG A 279 -11.46 7.63 -28.80
CA ARG A 279 -10.87 6.78 -29.87
C ARG A 279 -10.20 5.49 -29.41
N LEU A 280 -10.08 5.22 -28.12
CA LEU A 280 -9.38 4.02 -27.62
C LEU A 280 -10.31 3.13 -26.81
N ILE A 281 -10.36 1.85 -27.17
CA ILE A 281 -11.05 0.83 -26.39
C ILE A 281 -10.01 -0.11 -25.82
N ARG A 282 -9.97 -0.26 -24.50
CA ARG A 282 -9.11 -1.21 -23.80
C ARG A 282 -9.97 -2.27 -23.13
N THR A 283 -9.56 -3.53 -23.25
CA THR A 283 -10.28 -4.67 -22.67
C THR A 283 -9.31 -5.59 -21.97
N ALA A 284 -9.77 -6.25 -20.93
CA ALA A 284 -8.98 -7.20 -20.17
C ALA A 284 -9.78 -8.48 -19.91
N ARG A 285 -9.12 -9.64 -20.07
CA ARG A 285 -9.71 -10.95 -19.75
C ARG A 285 -9.02 -11.55 -18.56
N TYR A 286 -9.80 -12.22 -17.71
CA TYR A 286 -9.31 -12.86 -16.50
C TYR A 286 -9.67 -14.34 -16.47
N ALA A 287 -8.85 -15.14 -15.79
CA ALA A 287 -9.14 -16.54 -15.54
C ALA A 287 -10.30 -16.65 -14.54
N PRO A 288 -11.37 -17.40 -14.86
CA PRO A 288 -12.56 -17.45 -14.00
C PRO A 288 -12.31 -18.14 -12.64
N GLN A 289 -11.29 -19.01 -12.55
CA GLN A 289 -11.01 -19.78 -11.33
C GLN A 289 -10.24 -18.99 -10.27
N ASN A 290 -9.46 -17.99 -10.66
CA ASN A 290 -8.52 -17.30 -9.77
C ASN A 290 -8.35 -15.80 -10.05
N ALA A 291 -9.13 -15.25 -10.98
CA ALA A 291 -9.13 -13.84 -11.34
C ALA A 291 -7.78 -13.30 -11.86
N ARG A 292 -6.84 -14.15 -12.30
CA ARG A 292 -5.57 -13.69 -12.89
C ARG A 292 -5.79 -13.11 -14.27
N LEU A 293 -5.09 -12.02 -14.57
CA LEU A 293 -5.15 -11.33 -15.86
C LEU A 293 -4.53 -12.19 -16.96
N LEU A 294 -5.34 -12.66 -17.91
CA LEU A 294 -4.88 -13.51 -19.01
C LEU A 294 -4.47 -12.70 -20.24
N GLN A 295 -5.15 -11.57 -20.48
CA GLN A 295 -4.92 -10.78 -21.68
C GLN A 295 -5.35 -9.32 -21.48
N ILE A 296 -4.60 -8.37 -22.04
CA ILE A 296 -5.01 -6.97 -22.22
C ILE A 296 -4.92 -6.62 -23.70
N GLN A 297 -5.99 -6.08 -24.26
CA GLN A 297 -6.02 -5.60 -25.64
C GLN A 297 -6.45 -4.14 -25.70
N THR A 298 -5.80 -3.36 -26.57
CA THR A 298 -6.19 -1.98 -26.86
C THR A 298 -6.39 -1.78 -28.35
N TYR A 299 -7.53 -1.19 -28.73
CA TYR A 299 -7.96 -0.97 -30.11
C TYR A 299 -8.25 0.50 -30.38
N ARG A 300 -8.19 0.90 -31.66
CA ARG A 300 -8.79 2.15 -32.12
C ARG A 300 -10.28 1.94 -32.39
N GLN A 301 -11.12 2.80 -31.84
CA GLN A 301 -12.56 2.77 -32.07
C GLN A 301 -12.87 2.98 -33.56
N GLY A 302 -13.69 2.10 -34.15
CA GLY A 302 -14.06 2.14 -35.57
C GLY A 302 -12.96 1.72 -36.56
N GLY A 303 -11.77 1.33 -36.08
CA GLY A 303 -10.71 0.78 -36.91
C GLY A 303 -10.91 -0.70 -37.25
N ALA A 304 -10.13 -1.21 -38.21
CA ALA A 304 -9.99 -2.66 -38.42
C ALA A 304 -9.64 -3.35 -37.09
N ALA A 305 -10.07 -4.60 -36.90
CA ALA A 305 -9.92 -5.38 -35.66
C ALA A 305 -8.47 -5.70 -35.24
N LYS A 306 -7.46 -4.94 -35.72
CA LYS A 306 -6.06 -5.09 -35.34
C LYS A 306 -5.76 -4.28 -34.08
N PRO A 307 -5.34 -4.91 -32.97
CA PRO A 307 -5.00 -4.21 -31.74
C PRO A 307 -3.73 -3.35 -31.92
N LEU A 308 -3.65 -2.25 -31.17
CA LEU A 308 -2.42 -1.47 -30.95
C LEU A 308 -1.48 -2.13 -29.94
N GLN A 309 -2.06 -2.92 -29.04
CA GLN A 309 -1.40 -3.69 -28.00
C GLN A 309 -2.24 -4.92 -27.71
N ASP A 310 -1.61 -6.08 -27.61
CA ASP A 310 -2.24 -7.35 -27.26
C ASP A 310 -1.34 -8.17 -26.34
N LEU A 311 -1.34 -7.83 -25.04
CA LEU A 311 -0.51 -8.49 -24.03
C LEU A 311 -1.18 -9.78 -23.56
N VAL A 312 -0.52 -10.92 -23.78
CA VAL A 312 -0.97 -12.26 -23.35
C VAL A 312 -0.05 -12.79 -22.26
N TYR A 313 -0.66 -13.29 -21.18
CA TYR A 313 0.04 -13.76 -19.98
C TYR A 313 -0.14 -15.26 -19.78
N ALA A 314 0.94 -15.94 -19.44
CA ALA A 314 0.89 -17.32 -18.94
C ALA A 314 1.48 -17.38 -17.54
N TYR A 315 0.91 -18.22 -16.67
CA TYR A 315 1.30 -18.34 -15.27
C TYR A 315 1.64 -19.77 -14.89
N ASP A 316 2.45 -19.90 -13.85
CA ASP A 316 2.52 -21.14 -13.07
C ASP A 316 1.35 -21.24 -12.07
N PRO A 317 1.20 -22.36 -11.33
CA PRO A 317 0.12 -22.51 -10.37
C PRO A 317 0.12 -21.47 -9.24
N VAL A 318 1.27 -20.96 -8.81
CA VAL A 318 1.36 -19.99 -7.71
C VAL A 318 1.21 -18.53 -8.15
N GLY A 319 1.27 -18.27 -9.46
CA GLY A 319 1.01 -16.98 -10.08
C GLY A 319 2.25 -16.24 -10.56
N ASN A 320 3.40 -16.91 -10.69
CA ASN A 320 4.55 -16.31 -11.38
C ASN A 320 4.28 -16.31 -12.89
N ILE A 321 4.68 -15.25 -13.59
CA ILE A 321 4.48 -15.11 -15.03
C ILE A 321 5.54 -15.95 -15.75
N LEU A 322 5.13 -16.95 -16.52
CA LEU A 322 6.03 -17.77 -17.33
C LEU A 322 6.32 -17.17 -18.70
N SER A 323 5.38 -16.41 -19.24
CA SER A 323 5.56 -15.68 -20.49
C SER A 323 4.65 -14.46 -20.58
N LEU A 324 5.14 -13.44 -21.28
CA LEU A 324 4.43 -12.24 -21.67
C LEU A 324 4.68 -12.01 -23.16
N SER A 325 3.64 -11.85 -23.97
CA SER A 325 3.79 -11.60 -25.41
C SER A 325 2.85 -10.49 -25.88
N ASP A 326 3.32 -9.60 -26.73
CA ASP A 326 2.51 -8.59 -27.41
C ASP A 326 2.19 -9.05 -28.85
N LEU A 327 1.00 -9.63 -29.04
CA LEU A 327 0.56 -10.15 -30.34
C LEU A 327 0.22 -9.06 -31.37
N ALA A 328 0.15 -7.79 -30.96
CA ALA A 328 -0.05 -6.67 -31.88
C ALA A 328 1.22 -6.35 -32.70
N GLN A 329 2.38 -6.77 -32.21
CA GLN A 329 3.69 -6.47 -32.78
C GLN A 329 4.10 -7.53 -33.81
N PRO A 330 4.67 -7.13 -34.95
CA PRO A 330 5.07 -8.08 -35.98
C PRO A 330 6.28 -8.91 -35.53
N THR A 331 6.34 -10.17 -35.99
CA THR A 331 7.57 -10.96 -35.97
C THR A 331 8.54 -10.42 -37.01
N GLN A 332 9.79 -10.22 -36.61
CA GLN A 332 10.87 -9.79 -37.50
C GLN A 332 11.90 -10.90 -37.67
N TRP A 333 12.68 -10.82 -38.74
CA TRP A 333 13.75 -11.77 -39.03
C TRP A 333 15.04 -11.02 -39.31
N HIS A 334 16.10 -11.35 -38.58
CA HIS A 334 17.42 -10.79 -38.78
C HIS A 334 18.49 -11.80 -38.37
N SER A 335 19.59 -11.89 -39.12
CA SER A 335 20.68 -12.86 -38.88
C SER A 335 20.21 -14.31 -38.68
N ASN A 336 19.27 -14.78 -39.50
CA ASN A 336 18.63 -16.11 -39.38
C ASN A 336 17.94 -16.38 -38.03
N ALA A 337 17.64 -15.34 -37.25
CA ALA A 337 16.90 -15.43 -36.00
C ALA A 337 15.50 -14.83 -36.15
N ARG A 338 14.51 -15.55 -35.60
CA ARG A 338 13.13 -15.05 -35.42
C ARG A 338 13.08 -14.17 -34.18
N ILE A 339 12.68 -12.91 -34.34
CA ILE A 339 12.57 -11.92 -33.27
C ILE A 339 11.09 -11.61 -33.04
N GLU A 340 10.60 -12.03 -31.87
CA GLU A 340 9.20 -11.85 -31.48
C GLU A 340 9.09 -10.81 -30.36
N ALA A 341 7.92 -10.19 -30.23
CA ALA A 341 7.57 -9.36 -29.08
C ALA A 341 7.13 -10.23 -27.88
N GLY A 342 7.92 -11.26 -27.57
CA GLY A 342 7.63 -12.23 -26.53
C GLY A 342 8.80 -12.41 -25.57
N SER A 343 8.48 -12.53 -24.29
CA SER A 343 9.40 -12.78 -23.20
C SER A 343 9.01 -14.05 -22.46
N ARG A 344 10.01 -14.80 -22.00
CA ARG A 344 9.84 -16.02 -21.19
C ARG A 344 10.64 -15.90 -19.92
N TYR A 345 10.13 -16.48 -18.85
CA TYR A 345 10.70 -16.37 -17.51
C TYR A 345 10.78 -17.73 -16.84
N GLU A 346 11.87 -17.97 -16.12
CA GLU A 346 12.04 -19.12 -15.23
C GLU A 346 12.37 -18.64 -13.82
N TYR A 347 12.02 -19.46 -12.84
CA TYR A 347 12.18 -19.16 -11.44
C TYR A 347 12.77 -20.36 -10.70
N ASP A 348 13.43 -20.12 -9.57
CA ASP A 348 13.78 -21.19 -8.64
C ASP A 348 12.61 -21.55 -7.70
N SER A 349 12.83 -22.49 -6.78
CA SER A 349 11.78 -22.90 -5.84
C SER A 349 11.41 -21.84 -4.79
N LEU A 350 12.19 -20.77 -4.64
CA LEU A 350 11.85 -19.59 -3.83
C LEU A 350 11.13 -18.52 -4.65
N TYR A 351 10.86 -18.79 -5.93
CA TYR A 351 10.24 -17.90 -6.89
C TYR A 351 11.08 -16.66 -7.23
N GLN A 352 12.41 -16.75 -7.08
CA GLN A 352 13.34 -15.73 -7.59
C GLN A 352 13.52 -15.94 -9.08
N LEU A 353 13.55 -14.85 -9.87
CA LEU A 353 13.69 -14.89 -11.31
C LEU A 353 15.10 -15.37 -11.70
N THR A 354 15.25 -16.55 -12.30
CA THR A 354 16.56 -17.11 -12.65
C THR A 354 16.92 -16.95 -14.12
N LEU A 355 15.93 -16.80 -14.99
CA LEU A 355 16.12 -16.60 -16.41
C LEU A 355 15.04 -15.70 -16.98
N ALA A 356 15.44 -14.81 -17.90
CA ALA A 356 14.54 -14.06 -18.75
C ALA A 356 15.04 -14.02 -20.19
N THR A 357 14.13 -14.20 -21.14
CA THR A 357 14.39 -13.93 -22.56
C THR A 357 13.53 -12.77 -23.04
N GLY A 358 13.93 -12.14 -24.14
CA GLY A 358 13.12 -11.14 -24.81
C GLY A 358 13.84 -10.55 -26.02
N ARG A 359 13.37 -9.37 -26.46
CA ARG A 359 14.02 -8.57 -27.50
C ARG A 359 14.59 -7.27 -26.93
N GLU A 360 15.65 -6.79 -27.55
CA GLU A 360 16.33 -5.55 -27.19
C GLU A 360 16.84 -4.82 -28.43
N HIS A 361 17.25 -3.56 -28.23
CA HIS A 361 18.02 -2.82 -29.21
C HIS A 361 19.42 -3.45 -29.34
N ALA A 362 19.94 -3.61 -30.56
CA ALA A 362 21.24 -4.25 -30.81
C ALA A 362 22.43 -3.53 -30.14
N ALA A 363 22.33 -2.21 -29.95
CA ALA A 363 23.30 -1.40 -29.21
C ALA A 363 22.97 -1.24 -27.70
N SER A 364 22.09 -2.06 -27.13
CA SER A 364 21.78 -2.02 -25.70
C SER A 364 22.98 -2.47 -24.87
N THR A 365 23.30 -1.71 -23.82
CA THR A 365 24.37 -2.02 -22.85
C THR A 365 23.82 -2.43 -21.48
N SER A 366 22.50 -2.39 -21.29
CA SER A 366 21.80 -2.56 -20.00
C SER A 366 22.47 -1.79 -18.83
N GLY A 367 23.06 -0.64 -19.13
CA GLY A 367 23.75 0.22 -18.19
C GLY A 367 22.87 1.32 -17.61
N GLN A 368 23.51 2.34 -17.07
CA GLN A 368 22.85 3.54 -16.53
C GLN A 368 22.25 4.41 -17.63
N ALA A 369 22.80 4.42 -18.84
CA ALA A 369 22.23 5.13 -19.99
C ALA A 369 21.14 4.27 -20.67
N PRO A 370 20.04 4.87 -21.15
CA PRO A 370 19.08 4.16 -21.99
C PRO A 370 19.72 3.82 -23.35
N PRO A 371 19.21 2.80 -24.06
CA PRO A 371 19.66 2.51 -25.43
C PRO A 371 19.31 3.66 -26.39
N PRO A 372 19.93 3.69 -27.60
CA PRO A 372 19.55 4.61 -28.65
C PRO A 372 18.05 4.57 -28.95
N GLN A 373 17.46 5.75 -29.20
CA GLN A 373 16.04 5.88 -29.53
C GLN A 373 15.80 5.56 -31.00
N LEU A 374 14.92 4.60 -31.26
CA LEU A 374 14.48 4.28 -32.62
C LEU A 374 13.41 5.26 -33.09
N MET A 375 13.40 5.60 -34.38
CA MET A 375 12.30 6.33 -35.00
C MET A 375 11.28 5.34 -35.59
N PHE A 376 9.99 5.64 -35.48
CA PHE A 376 8.98 4.84 -36.17
C PHE A 376 9.21 4.85 -37.68
N GLY A 377 9.07 3.69 -38.32
CA GLY A 377 9.36 3.52 -39.75
C GLY A 377 10.83 3.23 -40.08
N ALA A 378 11.71 3.07 -39.09
CA ALA A 378 13.07 2.58 -39.33
C ALA A 378 13.04 1.22 -40.07
N THR A 379 13.77 1.13 -41.18
CA THR A 379 13.81 -0.03 -42.08
C THR A 379 15.01 -0.96 -41.83
N ASP A 380 15.95 -0.54 -40.98
CA ASP A 380 17.12 -1.34 -40.64
C ASP A 380 16.74 -2.55 -39.78
N ALA A 381 16.84 -3.74 -40.38
CA ALA A 381 16.52 -5.00 -39.71
C ALA A 381 17.51 -5.36 -38.59
N GLY A 382 18.71 -4.75 -38.56
CA GLY A 382 19.75 -5.01 -37.56
C GLY A 382 19.56 -4.30 -36.22
N LEU A 383 18.52 -3.48 -36.08
CA LEU A 383 18.24 -2.71 -34.86
C LEU A 383 17.79 -3.58 -33.69
N TRP A 384 17.28 -4.78 -33.97
CA TRP A 384 16.70 -5.68 -32.99
C TRP A 384 17.50 -6.98 -32.87
N ARG A 385 17.59 -7.50 -31.66
CA ARG A 385 18.08 -8.86 -31.42
C ARG A 385 17.36 -9.48 -30.23
N ASN A 386 17.36 -10.81 -30.17
CA ASN A 386 16.94 -11.55 -28.99
C ASN A 386 18.00 -11.44 -27.90
N TYR A 387 17.62 -11.59 -26.64
CA TYR A 387 18.54 -11.74 -25.52
C TYR A 387 18.12 -12.85 -24.58
N THR A 388 19.09 -13.34 -23.81
CA THR A 388 18.88 -14.16 -22.60
C THR A 388 19.65 -13.55 -21.44
N GLN A 389 18.96 -13.25 -20.34
CA GLN A 389 19.54 -12.88 -19.06
C GLN A 389 19.40 -14.04 -18.08
N ARG A 390 20.50 -14.41 -17.42
CA ARG A 390 20.52 -15.38 -16.31
C ARG A 390 20.92 -14.67 -15.04
N TYR A 391 20.17 -14.90 -13.98
CA TYR A 391 20.36 -14.27 -12.68
C TYR A 391 20.77 -15.31 -11.64
N THR A 392 21.67 -14.93 -10.73
CA THR A 392 22.13 -15.79 -9.63
C THR A 392 22.05 -15.02 -8.33
N TYR A 393 21.58 -15.68 -7.29
CA TYR A 393 21.38 -15.12 -5.96
C TYR A 393 22.21 -15.88 -4.93
N ASP A 394 22.66 -15.19 -3.88
CA ASP A 394 23.20 -15.84 -2.68
C ASP A 394 22.07 -16.30 -1.73
N GLU A 395 22.44 -16.92 -0.62
CA GLU A 395 21.49 -17.40 0.38
C GLU A 395 20.68 -16.30 1.08
N GLY A 396 21.17 -15.05 1.05
CA GLY A 396 20.51 -13.86 1.58
C GLY A 396 19.59 -13.18 0.57
N GLY A 397 19.47 -13.72 -0.65
CA GLY A 397 18.67 -13.14 -1.73
C GLY A 397 19.34 -11.96 -2.44
N ASN A 398 20.64 -11.74 -2.24
CA ASN A 398 21.39 -10.75 -3.01
C ASN A 398 21.64 -11.28 -4.41
N LEU A 399 21.27 -10.51 -5.43
CA LEU A 399 21.66 -10.81 -6.80
C LEU A 399 23.18 -10.63 -6.97
N THR A 400 23.91 -11.72 -7.17
CA THR A 400 25.38 -11.74 -7.26
C THR A 400 25.87 -11.70 -8.70
N HIS A 401 25.11 -12.27 -9.64
CA HIS A 401 25.49 -12.30 -11.05
C HIS A 401 24.30 -12.05 -11.96
N LEU A 402 24.54 -11.25 -12.98
CA LEU A 402 23.73 -11.18 -14.19
C LEU A 402 24.63 -11.56 -15.37
N ARG A 403 24.33 -12.66 -16.03
CA ARG A 403 24.92 -12.99 -17.33
C ARG A 403 23.94 -12.62 -18.43
N HIS A 404 24.35 -11.69 -19.28
CA HIS A 404 23.59 -11.25 -20.43
C HIS A 404 24.19 -11.82 -21.71
N SER A 405 23.40 -12.58 -22.46
CA SER A 405 23.79 -13.24 -23.71
C SER A 405 22.87 -12.78 -24.83
N PRO A 406 23.29 -11.84 -25.68
CA PRO A 406 22.52 -11.44 -26.85
C PRO A 406 22.57 -12.55 -27.91
N GLY A 407 21.54 -12.60 -28.77
CA GLY A 407 21.49 -13.56 -29.88
C GLY A 407 22.56 -13.32 -30.94
N THR A 408 23.02 -12.08 -31.07
CA THR A 408 24.14 -11.66 -31.92
C THR A 408 25.00 -10.62 -31.21
N GLY A 409 26.32 -10.65 -31.45
CA GLY A 409 27.30 -9.77 -30.80
C GLY A 409 27.83 -10.30 -29.47
N THR A 410 28.55 -9.45 -28.73
CA THR A 410 29.23 -9.83 -27.48
C THR A 410 28.32 -9.62 -26.27
N GLY A 411 28.15 -10.66 -25.46
CA GLY A 411 27.48 -10.56 -24.16
C GLY A 411 28.37 -10.00 -23.05
N TYR A 412 27.82 -9.86 -21.86
CA TYR A 412 28.58 -9.40 -20.69
C TYR A 412 28.11 -10.12 -19.42
N THR A 413 28.95 -10.12 -18.40
CA THR A 413 28.57 -10.55 -17.05
C THR A 413 28.77 -9.38 -16.09
N ARG A 414 27.71 -9.03 -15.37
CA ARG A 414 27.77 -8.08 -14.26
C ARG A 414 27.85 -8.90 -12.96
N GLN A 415 28.98 -8.78 -12.29
CA GLN A 415 29.18 -9.33 -10.96
C GLN A 415 28.89 -8.26 -9.91
N MET A 416 28.15 -8.65 -8.89
CA MET A 416 27.93 -7.87 -7.68
C MET A 416 28.60 -8.59 -6.52
N THR A 417 29.59 -7.94 -5.91
CA THR A 417 30.29 -8.51 -4.76
C THR A 417 29.62 -8.01 -3.48
N VAL A 418 29.15 -8.96 -2.68
CA VAL A 418 28.40 -8.74 -1.43
C VAL A 418 29.37 -8.70 -0.25
N ALA A 419 29.15 -7.82 0.71
CA ALA A 419 29.94 -7.74 1.93
C ALA A 419 29.84 -9.04 2.75
N ALA A 420 30.92 -9.39 3.45
CA ALA A 420 31.00 -10.63 4.21
C ALA A 420 29.93 -10.74 5.32
N HIS A 421 29.55 -9.62 5.92
CA HIS A 421 28.70 -9.59 7.12
C HIS A 421 27.46 -8.67 7.02
N SER A 422 27.11 -8.22 5.81
CA SER A 422 25.89 -7.45 5.52
C SER A 422 25.44 -7.68 4.09
N ASN A 423 24.27 -7.20 3.70
CA ASN A 423 23.72 -7.28 2.34
C ASN A 423 24.12 -6.06 1.47
N ARG A 424 25.07 -5.24 1.94
CA ARG A 424 25.72 -4.21 1.13
C ARG A 424 26.48 -4.87 -0.02
N ALA A 425 26.33 -4.36 -1.23
CA ALA A 425 26.95 -4.97 -2.40
C ALA A 425 27.25 -3.96 -3.50
N VAL A 426 28.47 -4.03 -4.04
CA VAL A 426 28.98 -3.14 -5.10
C VAL A 426 29.19 -3.90 -6.40
N SER A 427 29.18 -3.19 -7.53
CA SER A 427 29.43 -3.78 -8.84
C SER A 427 30.93 -3.98 -9.05
N GLY A 428 31.34 -5.18 -9.47
CA GLY A 428 32.75 -5.55 -9.66
C GLY A 428 33.16 -6.73 -8.79
N THR A 429 34.46 -7.00 -8.75
CA THR A 429 35.08 -8.13 -8.03
C THR A 429 35.61 -7.76 -6.64
N ALA A 430 35.77 -6.48 -6.35
CA ALA A 430 36.23 -6.00 -5.05
C ALA A 430 35.11 -6.10 -4.01
N LEU A 431 35.48 -6.46 -2.77
CA LEU A 431 34.58 -6.36 -1.63
C LEU A 431 34.18 -4.90 -1.40
N PRO A 432 32.94 -4.62 -0.96
CA PRO A 432 32.55 -3.27 -0.54
C PRO A 432 33.53 -2.72 0.51
N ALA A 433 34.09 -1.56 0.22
CA ALA A 433 34.95 -0.82 1.14
C ALA A 433 34.11 -0.01 2.13
N ALA A 434 34.72 0.49 3.21
CA ALA A 434 34.02 1.24 4.25
C ALA A 434 33.47 2.58 3.73
N GLU A 435 34.10 3.14 2.70
CA GLU A 435 33.74 4.37 2.02
C GLU A 435 32.60 4.24 1.01
N ASP A 436 32.25 3.02 0.57
CA ASP A 436 31.19 2.79 -0.42
C ASP A 436 29.79 3.08 0.16
N PHE A 437 29.63 2.95 1.48
CA PHE A 437 28.38 3.13 2.19
C PHE A 437 28.59 3.94 3.47
N ASP A 438 27.64 4.81 3.82
CA ASP A 438 27.71 5.51 5.11
C ASP A 438 27.39 4.58 6.31
N GLY A 439 27.49 5.11 7.53
CA GLY A 439 27.18 4.36 8.75
C GLY A 439 25.76 3.77 8.77
N ASN A 440 24.83 4.36 8.02
CA ASN A 440 23.45 3.90 7.88
C ASN A 440 23.20 3.04 6.65
N GLY A 441 24.24 2.69 5.87
CA GLY A 441 24.10 1.85 4.69
C GLY A 441 23.64 2.57 3.43
N ASN A 442 23.64 3.89 3.40
CA ASN A 442 23.35 4.59 2.15
C ASN A 442 24.59 4.56 1.25
N GLN A 443 24.43 4.17 -0.01
CA GLN A 443 25.54 4.13 -0.96
C GLN A 443 26.08 5.55 -1.22
N ARG A 444 27.40 5.74 -1.18
CA ARG A 444 28.06 7.06 -1.30
C ARG A 444 28.50 7.42 -2.71
N ALA A 445 28.65 6.45 -3.60
CA ALA A 445 28.95 6.70 -5.01
C ALA A 445 28.08 5.82 -5.92
N LEU A 446 27.40 6.41 -6.91
CA LEU A 446 26.57 5.68 -7.86
C LEU A 446 27.41 4.87 -8.87
N GLY A 447 28.57 5.42 -9.18
CA GLY A 447 29.61 4.89 -10.07
C GLY A 447 30.86 5.75 -9.93
N SER A 448 31.93 5.41 -10.67
CA SER A 448 33.20 6.15 -10.61
C SER A 448 32.98 7.63 -10.92
N GLY A 449 33.30 8.52 -9.96
CA GLY A 449 33.15 9.97 -10.09
C GLY A 449 31.74 10.55 -9.87
N GLN A 450 30.76 9.73 -9.49
CA GLN A 450 29.39 10.17 -9.19
C GLN A 450 29.10 10.04 -7.69
N GLN A 451 29.48 11.05 -6.91
CA GLN A 451 29.26 11.10 -5.46
C GLN A 451 27.78 11.35 -5.13
N MET A 452 27.33 10.78 -4.03
CA MET A 452 25.96 10.86 -3.54
C MET A 452 25.93 11.40 -2.10
N GLY A 453 25.11 12.42 -1.87
CA GLY A 453 24.88 12.98 -0.54
C GLY A 453 23.55 12.56 0.05
N TRP A 454 23.49 12.50 1.38
CA TRP A 454 22.32 12.04 2.13
C TRP A 454 22.04 12.95 3.32
N ASN A 455 20.78 13.26 3.60
CA ASN A 455 20.40 14.04 4.79
C ASN A 455 20.25 13.16 6.04
N VAL A 456 19.94 13.80 7.18
CA VAL A 456 19.70 13.14 8.47
C VAL A 456 18.58 12.08 8.37
N ARG A 457 17.61 12.26 7.47
CA ARG A 457 16.50 11.33 7.20
C ARG A 457 16.83 10.19 6.23
N ASN A 458 18.10 10.02 5.83
CA ASN A 458 18.54 9.08 4.79
C ASN A 458 17.88 9.30 3.41
N GLN A 459 17.57 10.55 3.07
CA GLN A 459 17.08 10.90 1.74
C GLN A 459 18.24 11.41 0.89
N LEU A 460 18.29 10.97 -0.37
CA LEU A 460 19.31 11.38 -1.33
C LEU A 460 19.19 12.88 -1.60
N THR A 461 20.18 13.67 -1.25
CA THR A 461 20.16 15.13 -1.44
C THR A 461 20.79 15.56 -2.75
N HIS A 462 21.78 14.82 -3.26
CA HIS A 462 22.39 15.10 -4.55
C HIS A 462 23.13 13.91 -5.14
N VAL A 463 23.36 13.94 -6.45
CA VAL A 463 24.27 13.08 -7.20
C VAL A 463 25.13 13.96 -8.11
N THR A 464 26.46 13.89 -7.98
CA THR A 464 27.38 14.63 -8.84
C THR A 464 27.52 13.96 -10.21
N HIS A 465 27.79 14.77 -11.24
CA HIS A 465 28.23 14.26 -12.53
C HIS A 465 29.72 13.91 -12.51
N VAL A 466 30.14 13.02 -13.41
CA VAL A 466 31.55 12.64 -13.55
C VAL A 466 32.35 13.86 -14.04
N GLY A 467 33.40 14.22 -13.30
CA GLY A 467 34.41 15.21 -13.74
C GLY A 467 34.17 16.67 -13.29
N HIS A 468 33.00 17.02 -12.74
CA HIS A 468 32.71 18.37 -12.24
C HIS A 468 31.82 18.34 -11.00
N GLU A 469 32.36 18.72 -9.83
CA GLU A 469 31.64 18.72 -8.54
C GLU A 469 30.43 19.68 -8.52
N ALA A 470 30.45 20.74 -9.34
CA ALA A 470 29.36 21.71 -9.44
C ALA A 470 28.16 21.22 -10.29
N ASP A 471 28.37 20.17 -11.10
CA ASP A 471 27.37 19.61 -12.00
C ASP A 471 26.74 18.36 -11.39
N GLY A 472 25.42 18.22 -11.54
CA GLY A 472 24.70 17.15 -10.88
C GLY A 472 23.20 17.40 -10.76
N GLU A 473 22.55 16.51 -10.02
CA GLU A 473 21.17 16.68 -9.58
C GLU A 473 21.14 16.87 -8.07
N ALA A 474 20.26 17.75 -7.58
CA ALA A 474 19.95 17.96 -6.18
C ALA A 474 18.45 17.88 -5.93
N TYR A 475 18.06 17.46 -4.74
CA TYR A 475 16.67 17.15 -4.39
C TYR A 475 16.30 17.75 -3.03
N LEU A 476 15.09 18.30 -2.93
CA LEU A 476 14.46 18.66 -1.66
C LEU A 476 13.16 17.87 -1.48
N TYR A 477 12.87 17.55 -0.23
CA TYR A 477 11.71 16.76 0.18
C TYR A 477 10.82 17.58 1.11
N ASP A 478 9.52 17.33 1.05
CA ASP A 478 8.56 17.82 2.03
C ASP A 478 8.68 17.06 3.36
N ALA A 479 7.88 17.46 4.35
CA ALA A 479 7.88 16.83 5.67
C ALA A 479 7.48 15.34 5.65
N HIS A 480 6.74 14.90 4.64
CA HIS A 480 6.38 13.49 4.45
C HIS A 480 7.47 12.68 3.74
N GLY A 481 8.55 13.34 3.34
CA GLY A 481 9.63 12.73 2.57
C GLY A 481 9.33 12.53 1.09
N THR A 482 8.30 13.21 0.56
CA THR A 482 8.02 13.23 -0.87
C THR A 482 8.87 14.31 -1.53
N ARG A 483 9.48 14.01 -2.68
CA ARG A 483 10.29 14.96 -3.43
C ARG A 483 9.43 16.14 -3.87
N ALA A 484 9.79 17.33 -3.41
CA ALA A 484 9.08 18.58 -3.66
C ALA A 484 9.80 19.44 -4.72
N LEU A 485 11.13 19.33 -4.82
CA LEU A 485 11.94 20.05 -5.81
C LEU A 485 13.08 19.14 -6.32
N LYS A 486 13.33 19.20 -7.63
CA LYS A 486 14.54 18.67 -8.27
C LYS A 486 15.25 19.80 -8.99
N VAL A 487 16.57 19.91 -8.80
CA VAL A 487 17.42 20.89 -9.48
C VAL A 487 18.54 20.17 -10.21
N ARG A 488 18.67 20.39 -11.50
CA ARG A 488 19.77 19.87 -12.32
C ARG A 488 20.69 21.00 -12.75
N ARG A 489 21.99 20.84 -12.57
CA ARG A 489 23.03 21.79 -12.96
C ARG A 489 23.97 21.15 -13.99
N ASN A 490 24.27 21.89 -15.05
CA ASN A 490 25.24 21.52 -16.07
C ASN A 490 25.95 22.80 -16.55
N GLY A 491 27.15 23.05 -16.06
CA GLY A 491 27.86 24.31 -16.15
C GLY A 491 27.00 25.48 -15.65
N MET A 492 26.82 26.51 -16.49
CA MET A 492 26.01 27.69 -16.17
C MET A 492 24.49 27.45 -16.28
N HIS A 493 24.05 26.27 -16.74
CA HIS A 493 22.62 26.00 -16.94
C HIS A 493 22.01 25.30 -15.73
N SER A 494 20.89 25.82 -15.25
CA SER A 494 20.07 25.19 -14.22
C SER A 494 18.68 24.83 -14.77
N GLN A 495 18.18 23.67 -14.35
CA GLN A 495 16.82 23.23 -14.59
C GLN A 495 16.17 22.96 -13.24
N ARG A 496 14.94 23.43 -13.02
CA ARG A 496 14.17 23.21 -11.78
C ARG A 496 12.86 22.51 -12.13
N THR A 497 12.54 21.44 -11.42
CA THR A 497 11.24 20.76 -11.48
C THR A 497 10.58 20.86 -10.11
N TYR A 498 9.46 21.57 -10.04
CA TYR A 498 8.64 21.67 -8.83
C TYR A 498 7.56 20.60 -8.88
N TYR A 499 7.41 19.84 -7.79
CA TYR A 499 6.39 18.80 -7.66
C TYR A 499 5.27 19.33 -6.76
N LEU A 500 4.09 19.41 -7.34
CA LEU A 500 2.86 19.86 -6.71
C LEU A 500 1.78 18.79 -6.88
N PRO A 501 0.71 18.80 -6.07
CA PRO A 501 -0.36 17.82 -6.19
C PRO A 501 -0.98 17.82 -7.60
N GLY A 502 -0.79 16.71 -8.33
CA GLY A 502 -1.30 16.52 -9.69
C GLY A 502 -0.60 17.35 -10.78
N LEU A 503 0.51 18.02 -10.46
CA LEU A 503 1.20 18.94 -11.37
C LEU A 503 2.71 18.94 -11.14
N GLN A 504 3.48 18.85 -12.22
CA GLN A 504 4.90 19.17 -12.23
C GLN A 504 5.14 20.42 -13.07
N MET A 505 5.90 21.37 -12.53
CA MET A 505 6.34 22.55 -13.29
C MET A 505 7.81 22.43 -13.62
N HIS A 506 8.14 22.44 -14.91
CA HIS A 506 9.50 22.29 -15.42
C HIS A 506 10.01 23.62 -15.96
N TRP A 507 11.06 24.15 -15.33
CA TRP A 507 11.74 25.37 -15.75
C TRP A 507 13.15 25.03 -16.21
N ARG A 508 13.41 25.15 -17.51
CA ARG A 508 14.73 24.93 -18.12
C ARG A 508 15.08 26.07 -19.07
N ARG A 509 16.32 26.09 -19.58
CA ARG A 509 16.81 27.18 -20.44
C ARG A 509 15.85 27.43 -21.62
N GLY A 510 15.29 28.64 -21.68
CA GLY A 510 14.40 29.08 -22.76
C GLY A 510 13.02 28.43 -22.78
N GLN A 511 12.67 27.56 -21.82
CA GLN A 511 11.41 26.82 -21.83
C GLN A 511 10.80 26.65 -20.43
N ARG A 512 9.50 26.87 -20.33
CA ARG A 512 8.68 26.58 -19.15
C ARG A 512 7.47 25.80 -19.58
N PHE A 513 7.27 24.63 -18.98
CA PHE A 513 6.13 23.77 -19.28
C PHE A 513 5.62 23.06 -18.03
N ASN A 514 4.35 22.68 -18.07
CA ASN A 514 3.64 21.95 -17.04
C ASN A 514 3.42 20.52 -17.53
N LEU A 515 3.54 19.56 -16.61
CA LEU A 515 3.20 18.16 -16.83
C LEU A 515 2.19 17.75 -15.77
N LEU A 516 0.97 17.40 -16.20
CA LEU A 516 -0.06 16.87 -15.32
C LEU A 516 -0.04 15.34 -15.43
N ASP A 517 0.05 14.65 -14.30
CA ASP A 517 -0.06 13.19 -14.22
C ASP A 517 -1.44 12.82 -13.68
N ILE A 518 -2.27 12.22 -14.53
CA ILE A 518 -3.67 11.90 -14.22
C ILE A 518 -3.80 10.38 -14.16
N ASP A 519 -3.87 9.86 -12.94
CA ASP A 519 -4.18 8.45 -12.69
C ASP A 519 -5.67 8.19 -12.94
N LEU A 520 -5.94 7.27 -13.86
CA LEU A 520 -7.26 6.80 -14.20
C LEU A 520 -7.61 5.50 -13.47
N ASP A 521 -6.91 5.05 -12.43
CA ASP A 521 -7.17 3.78 -11.72
C ASP A 521 -7.00 2.56 -12.65
N GLY A 522 -5.77 2.34 -13.12
CA GLY A 522 -5.40 1.21 -14.00
C GLY A 522 -4.92 1.59 -15.41
N SER A 523 -5.02 2.88 -15.75
CA SER A 523 -4.49 3.55 -16.95
C SER A 523 -3.99 4.93 -16.54
N ARG A 524 -3.13 5.57 -17.34
CA ARG A 524 -2.55 6.88 -17.00
C ARG A 524 -2.63 7.84 -18.17
N VAL A 525 -2.93 9.10 -17.91
CA VAL A 525 -2.88 10.18 -18.91
C VAL A 525 -1.88 11.23 -18.44
N THR A 526 -1.02 11.65 -19.36
CA THR A 526 -0.11 12.79 -19.14
C THR A 526 -0.56 13.94 -20.02
N VAL A 527 -0.62 15.16 -19.47
CA VAL A 527 -0.90 16.37 -20.25
C VAL A 527 0.31 17.29 -20.18
N LEU A 528 0.87 17.64 -21.34
CA LEU A 528 1.94 18.61 -21.47
C LEU A 528 1.35 19.97 -21.90
N GLN A 529 1.71 21.04 -21.19
CA GLN A 529 1.27 22.41 -21.51
C GLN A 529 2.48 23.34 -21.49
N TRP A 530 2.70 24.14 -22.54
CA TRP A 530 3.83 25.07 -22.59
C TRP A 530 3.43 26.49 -22.22
N GLU A 531 4.13 27.08 -21.26
CA GLU A 531 3.98 28.49 -20.89
C GLU A 531 4.96 29.39 -21.66
N GLN A 532 6.13 28.85 -21.98
CA GLN A 532 7.18 29.55 -22.72
C GLN A 532 8.04 28.57 -23.49
N GLY A 533 8.50 28.96 -24.68
CA GLY A 533 9.49 28.19 -25.45
C GLY A 533 8.95 26.85 -25.95
N ARG A 534 7.69 26.81 -26.36
CA ARG A 534 7.09 25.64 -27.02
C ARG A 534 7.94 25.26 -28.25
N PRO A 535 8.37 24.01 -28.40
CA PRO A 535 9.11 23.59 -29.59
C PRO A 535 8.23 23.65 -30.84
N ASP A 536 8.85 23.89 -32.00
CA ASP A 536 8.17 23.76 -33.29
C ASP A 536 7.71 22.32 -33.51
N GLY A 537 6.48 22.15 -34.02
CA GLY A 537 5.87 20.83 -34.23
C GLY A 537 5.22 20.18 -33.00
N MET A 538 5.19 20.84 -31.84
CA MET A 538 4.41 20.43 -30.67
C MET A 538 3.14 21.25 -30.53
N ASP A 539 2.01 20.62 -30.19
CA ASP A 539 0.78 21.36 -29.86
C ASP A 539 0.93 22.18 -28.57
N ALA A 540 0.11 23.22 -28.40
CA ALA A 540 0.13 24.05 -27.19
C ALA A 540 -0.21 23.25 -25.91
N GLU A 541 -1.09 22.26 -26.08
CA GLU A 541 -1.42 21.25 -25.10
C GLU A 541 -1.39 19.88 -25.79
N GLN A 542 -0.72 18.90 -25.20
CA GLN A 542 -0.66 17.54 -25.72
C GLN A 542 -1.17 16.55 -24.66
N ILE A 543 -2.27 15.85 -24.97
CA ILE A 543 -2.82 14.78 -24.14
C ILE A 543 -2.20 13.45 -24.60
N GLN A 544 -1.60 12.73 -23.67
CA GLN A 544 -0.90 11.47 -23.92
C GLN A 544 -1.52 10.33 -23.10
N PHE A 545 -2.10 9.35 -23.78
CA PHE A 545 -2.61 8.14 -23.16
C PHE A 545 -1.49 7.12 -23.00
N ASN A 546 -1.11 6.85 -21.75
CA ASN A 546 -0.10 5.85 -21.41
C ASN A 546 -0.78 4.50 -21.17
N LEU A 547 -0.55 3.57 -22.09
CA LEU A 547 -1.07 2.21 -22.04
C LEU A 547 -0.09 1.34 -21.27
N LEU A 548 -0.51 0.95 -20.07
CA LEU A 548 0.33 0.31 -19.08
C LEU A 548 0.26 -1.22 -19.15
N ASP A 549 1.37 -1.88 -18.80
CA ASP A 549 1.40 -3.33 -18.54
C ASP A 549 0.89 -3.67 -17.12
N HIS A 550 1.00 -4.95 -16.72
CA HIS A 550 0.57 -5.42 -15.40
C HIS A 550 1.39 -4.84 -14.23
N LEU A 551 2.63 -4.39 -14.48
CA LEU A 551 3.47 -3.71 -13.48
C LEU A 551 3.21 -2.20 -13.43
N LYS A 552 2.29 -1.69 -14.26
CA LYS A 552 2.06 -0.26 -14.50
C LYS A 552 3.19 0.44 -15.28
N SER A 553 4.04 -0.31 -15.97
CA SER A 553 5.09 0.28 -16.83
C SER A 553 4.48 0.89 -18.09
N SER A 554 4.96 2.07 -18.50
CA SER A 554 4.48 2.77 -19.70
C SER A 554 5.08 2.17 -20.98
N ALA A 555 4.44 1.12 -21.49
CA ALA A 555 4.90 0.37 -22.65
C ALA A 555 4.58 1.05 -23.99
N LEU A 556 3.42 1.70 -24.08
CA LEU A 556 2.90 2.28 -25.32
C LEU A 556 2.21 3.62 -25.01
N VAL A 557 2.56 4.67 -25.76
CA VAL A 557 1.96 6.01 -25.58
C VAL A 557 1.38 6.49 -26.90
N VAL A 558 0.15 7.00 -26.85
CA VAL A 558 -0.57 7.55 -28.00
C VAL A 558 -1.14 8.93 -27.68
N ASP A 559 -1.34 9.77 -28.71
CA ASP A 559 -2.04 11.05 -28.59
C ASP A 559 -3.57 10.88 -28.54
N ASP A 560 -4.30 11.98 -28.43
CA ASP A 560 -5.77 12.02 -28.38
C ASP A 560 -6.44 11.62 -29.70
N GLN A 561 -5.70 11.61 -30.81
CA GLN A 561 -6.12 11.03 -32.09
C GLN A 561 -5.77 9.52 -32.18
N ALA A 562 -5.34 8.92 -31.07
CA ALA A 562 -4.87 7.55 -30.93
C ALA A 562 -3.62 7.22 -31.75
N GLN A 563 -2.91 8.21 -32.27
CA GLN A 563 -1.69 8.02 -33.06
C GLN A 563 -0.48 7.78 -32.15
N LEU A 564 0.44 6.95 -32.64
CA LEU A 564 1.57 6.46 -31.85
C LEU A 564 2.60 7.56 -31.56
N LEU A 565 2.94 7.77 -30.28
CA LEU A 565 3.95 8.74 -29.84
C LEU A 565 5.25 8.07 -29.39
N SER A 566 5.16 7.04 -28.55
CA SER A 566 6.32 6.27 -28.09
C SER A 566 5.98 4.82 -27.76
N GLN A 567 7.01 3.97 -27.81
CA GLN A 567 7.01 2.60 -27.32
C GLN A 567 8.28 2.35 -26.54
N GLU A 568 8.20 1.57 -25.47
CA GLU A 568 9.35 1.22 -24.66
C GLU A 568 9.22 -0.20 -24.12
N GLY A 569 10.30 -0.97 -24.21
CA GLY A 569 10.40 -2.29 -23.60
C GLY A 569 11.49 -2.31 -22.54
N TYR A 570 11.24 -3.05 -21.47
CA TYR A 570 12.11 -3.13 -20.30
C TYR A 570 12.66 -4.54 -20.12
N TYR A 571 13.88 -4.63 -19.61
CA TYR A 571 14.34 -5.85 -18.93
C TYR A 571 13.50 -6.07 -17.66
N PRO A 572 13.43 -7.29 -17.11
CA PRO A 572 12.60 -7.60 -15.95
C PRO A 572 12.82 -6.65 -14.75
N TYR A 573 14.06 -6.25 -14.50
CA TYR A 573 14.42 -5.34 -13.42
C TYR A 573 14.35 -3.84 -13.79
N GLY A 574 13.72 -3.49 -14.91
CA GLY A 574 13.31 -2.12 -15.22
C GLY A 574 14.31 -1.25 -15.98
N ALA A 575 15.50 -1.77 -16.32
CA ALA A 575 16.38 -1.11 -17.29
C ALA A 575 15.71 -1.15 -18.68
N THR A 576 15.82 -0.08 -19.45
CA THR A 576 15.23 -0.01 -20.80
C THR A 576 16.00 -0.94 -21.75
N ALA A 577 15.32 -1.92 -22.33
CA ALA A 577 15.87 -2.84 -23.33
C ALA A 577 15.85 -2.23 -24.74
N TRP A 578 14.82 -1.43 -25.02
CA TRP A 578 14.66 -0.69 -26.26
C TRP A 578 13.64 0.43 -26.10
N CYS A 579 13.73 1.47 -26.92
CA CYS A 579 12.73 2.52 -27.00
C CYS A 579 12.58 3.00 -28.45
N ALA A 580 11.36 3.40 -28.81
CA ALA A 580 11.03 3.92 -30.12
C ALA A 580 10.08 5.12 -29.98
N ASN A 581 10.30 6.18 -30.74
CA ASN A 581 9.54 7.43 -30.67
C ASN A 581 9.13 7.91 -32.07
N ARG A 582 8.07 8.72 -32.14
CA ARG A 582 7.67 9.42 -33.38
C ARG A 582 8.73 10.41 -33.83
N SER A 583 9.36 11.09 -32.88
CA SER A 583 10.47 12.02 -33.10
C SER A 583 11.39 12.02 -31.88
N ALA A 584 12.65 12.40 -32.06
CA ALA A 584 13.59 12.56 -30.94
C ALA A 584 13.04 13.54 -29.89
N LEU A 585 12.47 14.65 -30.35
CA LEU A 585 11.84 15.66 -29.50
C LEU A 585 10.72 15.09 -28.61
N GLN A 586 9.88 14.18 -29.12
CA GLN A 586 8.81 13.56 -28.34
C GLN A 586 9.36 12.70 -27.19
N GLY A 587 10.51 12.04 -27.40
CA GLY A 587 11.16 11.20 -26.41
C GLY A 587 11.65 11.95 -25.18
N ASP A 588 12.01 13.23 -25.34
CA ASP A 588 12.58 14.07 -24.27
C ASP A 588 11.57 14.45 -23.18
N TYR A 589 10.27 14.32 -23.45
CA TYR A 589 9.20 14.67 -22.50
C TYR A 589 8.61 13.45 -21.77
N LYS A 590 9.10 12.22 -22.04
CA LYS A 590 8.63 11.02 -21.35
C LYS A 590 9.31 10.87 -19.98
N CYS A 591 8.60 11.26 -18.93
CA CYS A 591 9.07 11.19 -17.54
C CYS A 591 8.81 9.83 -16.87
N TYR A 592 7.58 9.32 -16.95
CA TYR A 592 7.18 8.06 -16.31
C TYR A 592 7.43 6.84 -17.22
N ARG A 593 8.09 5.82 -16.68
CA ARG A 593 8.57 4.66 -17.46
C ARG A 593 8.24 3.34 -16.77
N TYR A 594 9.24 2.64 -16.23
CA TYR A 594 9.06 1.35 -15.54
C TYR A 594 8.26 1.50 -14.25
N ALA A 595 7.33 0.58 -14.02
CA ALA A 595 6.46 0.53 -12.84
C ALA A 595 5.73 1.85 -12.51
N GLY A 596 5.48 2.68 -13.52
CA GLY A 596 4.86 3.99 -13.36
C GLY A 596 5.72 5.01 -12.61
N LYS A 597 7.03 4.78 -12.49
CA LYS A 597 7.98 5.64 -11.77
C LYS A 597 8.73 6.58 -12.70
N GLU A 598 9.10 7.74 -12.15
CA GLU A 598 9.93 8.72 -12.85
C GLU A 598 11.38 8.23 -12.88
N ARG A 599 12.00 8.32 -14.06
CA ARG A 599 13.43 8.04 -14.24
C ARG A 599 14.19 9.36 -14.34
N ASP A 600 15.08 9.61 -13.38
CA ASP A 600 15.90 10.82 -13.36
C ASP A 600 17.06 10.77 -14.38
N ALA A 601 17.76 11.89 -14.60
CA ALA A 601 18.87 11.93 -15.55
C ALA A 601 20.07 11.10 -15.05
N THR A 602 20.16 10.89 -13.73
CA THR A 602 21.09 9.93 -13.11
C THR A 602 20.79 8.47 -13.49
N GLY A 603 19.64 8.21 -14.12
CA GLY A 603 19.13 6.88 -14.45
C GLY A 603 18.37 6.20 -13.33
N LEU A 604 18.48 6.71 -12.09
CA LEU A 604 17.75 6.18 -10.94
C LEU A 604 16.24 6.37 -11.13
N TYR A 605 15.47 5.42 -10.62
CA TYR A 605 14.03 5.57 -10.48
C TYR A 605 13.69 6.10 -9.08
N TYR A 606 12.91 7.17 -9.02
CA TYR A 606 12.38 7.70 -7.77
C TYR A 606 11.07 6.98 -7.39
N TYR A 607 11.07 6.29 -6.24
CA TYR A 607 9.91 5.52 -5.78
C TYR A 607 9.11 6.19 -4.66
N GLY A 608 9.62 7.28 -4.07
CA GLY A 608 9.06 7.91 -2.88
C GLY A 608 10.09 7.92 -1.76
N ALA A 609 10.15 6.85 -0.98
CA ALA A 609 11.06 6.72 0.16
C ALA A 609 12.48 6.31 -0.24
N ARG A 610 12.67 5.67 -1.40
CA ARG A 610 13.98 5.21 -1.89
C ARG A 610 14.18 5.51 -3.38
N TYR A 611 15.44 5.41 -3.81
CA TYR A 611 15.85 5.40 -5.21
C TYR A 611 16.32 4.01 -5.61
N TYR A 612 15.92 3.60 -6.81
CA TYR A 612 16.21 2.28 -7.36
C TYR A 612 17.17 2.40 -8.55
N ALA A 613 18.23 1.59 -8.55
CA ALA A 613 19.20 1.50 -9.64
C ALA A 613 18.91 0.27 -10.51
N PRO A 614 18.19 0.41 -11.64
CA PRO A 614 17.76 -0.74 -12.46
C PRO A 614 18.92 -1.54 -13.06
N TRP A 615 20.07 -0.91 -13.31
CA TRP A 615 21.27 -1.62 -13.81
C TRP A 615 22.01 -2.39 -12.71
N LEU A 616 21.81 -2.04 -11.44
CA LEU A 616 22.32 -2.79 -10.29
C LEU A 616 21.29 -3.79 -9.75
N MET A 617 20.02 -3.67 -10.18
CA MET A 617 18.89 -4.51 -9.78
C MET A 617 18.63 -4.48 -8.27
N ARG A 618 18.87 -3.33 -7.64
CA ARG A 618 18.70 -3.11 -6.21
C ARG A 618 18.46 -1.66 -5.82
N TRP A 619 17.97 -1.48 -4.60
CA TRP A 619 17.91 -0.18 -3.94
C TRP A 619 19.32 0.33 -3.61
N ILE A 620 19.52 1.65 -3.65
CA ILE A 620 20.80 2.28 -3.29
C ILE A 620 20.90 2.66 -1.80
N SER A 621 19.82 2.43 -1.05
CA SER A 621 19.75 2.61 0.41
C SER A 621 18.89 1.50 1.03
N PRO A 622 19.09 1.20 2.33
CA PRO A 622 18.30 0.20 3.03
C PRO A 622 16.83 0.61 3.14
N ASP A 623 15.94 -0.37 3.27
CA ASP A 623 14.53 -0.12 3.54
C ASP A 623 14.33 0.69 4.84
N PRO A 624 13.69 1.88 4.78
CA PRO A 624 13.43 2.68 5.98
C PRO A 624 12.45 2.01 6.96
N GLY A 625 11.64 1.04 6.51
CA GLY A 625 10.81 0.21 7.38
C GLY A 625 11.61 -0.84 8.19
N GLY A 626 12.86 -1.11 7.81
CA GLY A 626 13.65 -2.22 8.32
C GLY A 626 13.19 -3.56 7.75
N ALA A 627 13.19 -4.62 8.56
CA ALA A 627 12.92 -5.99 8.11
C ALA A 627 11.44 -6.31 7.76
N VAL A 628 10.68 -5.34 7.25
CA VAL A 628 9.26 -5.48 6.89
C VAL A 628 9.06 -6.35 5.66
N ASP A 629 10.00 -6.33 4.71
CA ASP A 629 9.97 -7.10 3.45
C ASP A 629 11.05 -8.19 3.40
N GLY A 630 11.50 -8.63 4.58
CA GLY A 630 12.61 -9.57 4.75
C GLY A 630 13.88 -8.90 5.29
N LEU A 631 14.88 -9.73 5.59
CA LEU A 631 16.12 -9.27 6.25
C LEU A 631 17.16 -8.69 5.29
N ASN A 632 16.93 -8.79 3.99
CA ASN A 632 17.74 -8.11 2.99
C ASN A 632 17.14 -6.75 2.65
N LEU A 633 17.72 -5.69 3.21
CA LEU A 633 17.16 -4.34 3.09
C LEU A 633 17.38 -3.68 1.73
N TYR A 634 18.13 -4.30 0.82
CA TYR A 634 18.43 -3.79 -0.52
C TYR A 634 17.74 -4.58 -1.64
N ALA A 635 17.07 -5.69 -1.32
CA ALA A 635 16.41 -6.55 -2.29
C ALA A 635 15.27 -5.82 -3.00
N MET A 636 15.21 -5.96 -4.33
CA MET A 636 14.10 -5.47 -5.13
C MET A 636 13.01 -6.56 -5.22
N VAL A 637 11.86 -6.32 -4.58
CA VAL A 637 10.63 -7.13 -4.65
C VAL A 637 10.86 -8.65 -4.58
N HIS A 638 11.63 -9.09 -3.59
CA HIS A 638 12.02 -10.49 -3.35
C HIS A 638 12.70 -11.21 -4.52
N GLY A 639 13.28 -10.48 -5.46
CA GLY A 639 13.89 -11.07 -6.66
C GLY A 639 12.87 -11.51 -7.71
N ASN A 640 11.61 -11.08 -7.64
CA ASN A 640 10.57 -11.42 -8.62
C ASN A 640 9.87 -10.16 -9.17
N PRO A 641 10.59 -9.36 -10.00
CA PRO A 641 10.07 -8.11 -10.52
C PRO A 641 8.98 -8.28 -11.59
N MET A 642 8.76 -9.49 -12.07
CA MET A 642 7.66 -9.77 -13.00
C MET A 642 6.32 -9.97 -12.29
N ARG A 643 6.32 -10.28 -11.00
CA ARG A 643 5.10 -10.55 -10.22
C ARG A 643 4.76 -9.42 -9.26
N PHE A 644 5.77 -8.80 -8.67
CA PHE A 644 5.61 -7.84 -7.58
C PHE A 644 6.08 -6.45 -8.01
N THR A 645 5.43 -5.44 -7.45
CA THR A 645 5.80 -4.02 -7.58
C THR A 645 6.03 -3.43 -6.19
N ASP A 646 6.77 -2.33 -6.12
CA ASP A 646 6.86 -1.51 -4.91
C ASP A 646 6.23 -0.14 -5.22
N ALA A 647 5.16 0.19 -4.51
CA ALA A 647 4.43 1.42 -4.72
C ALA A 647 5.12 2.66 -4.13
N GLY A 648 5.99 2.52 -3.13
CA GLY A 648 6.50 3.64 -2.33
C GLY A 648 8.01 3.66 -2.07
N GLY A 649 8.74 2.64 -2.52
CA GLY A 649 10.15 2.44 -2.18
C GLY A 649 10.33 2.01 -0.73
N GLY A 650 9.39 1.24 -0.19
CA GLY A 650 9.40 0.74 1.18
C GLY A 650 8.88 -0.70 1.19
N GLN A 651 7.92 -0.99 2.07
CA GLN A 651 7.27 -2.31 2.08
C GLN A 651 6.55 -2.58 0.75
N THR A 652 6.83 -3.72 0.10
CA THR A 652 5.93 -4.33 -0.89
C THR A 652 4.54 -4.41 -0.26
N THR A 653 3.56 -3.72 -0.83
CA THR A 653 2.36 -3.43 -0.05
C THR A 653 1.50 -4.69 0.09
N PHE A 654 0.93 -4.89 1.27
CA PHE A 654 -0.09 -5.93 1.49
C PHE A 654 -1.23 -5.85 0.45
N GLY A 655 -1.54 -4.65 -0.08
CA GLY A 655 -2.55 -4.41 -1.13
C GLY A 655 -2.21 -4.95 -2.52
N GLU A 656 -0.93 -5.21 -2.81
CA GLU A 656 -0.50 -5.95 -3.99
C GLU A 656 -0.70 -7.48 -3.81
N GLN A 657 -0.89 -7.94 -2.57
CA GLN A 657 -1.17 -9.34 -2.20
C GLN A 657 -2.64 -9.58 -1.77
N PHE A 658 -3.39 -8.52 -1.44
CA PHE A 658 -4.73 -8.56 -0.85
C PHE A 658 -5.63 -7.46 -1.43
N GLN A 659 -6.71 -7.85 -2.12
CA GLN A 659 -7.67 -6.96 -2.77
C GLN A 659 -9.10 -7.23 -2.26
N PRO A 660 -9.48 -6.73 -1.07
CA PRO A 660 -10.86 -6.83 -0.60
C PRO A 660 -11.74 -5.97 -1.52
N SER A 661 -12.90 -6.51 -1.88
CA SER A 661 -13.90 -5.82 -2.66
C SER A 661 -14.82 -4.98 -1.77
N ARG A 662 -15.47 -3.98 -2.37
CA ARG A 662 -16.47 -3.15 -1.69
C ARG A 662 -17.64 -4.04 -1.24
N GLY A 663 -17.82 -4.20 0.08
CA GLY A 663 -18.85 -5.05 0.68
C GLY A 663 -18.31 -6.23 1.51
N ASP A 664 -17.00 -6.43 1.55
CA ASP A 664 -16.36 -7.44 2.40
C ASP A 664 -16.41 -7.05 3.89
N MET A 665 -16.53 -8.06 4.76
CA MET A 665 -16.61 -7.86 6.22
C MET A 665 -15.27 -8.16 6.88
N ILE A 666 -14.78 -7.28 7.75
CA ILE A 666 -13.51 -7.48 8.48
C ILE A 666 -13.78 -7.75 9.96
N PHE A 667 -13.24 -8.85 10.46
CA PHE A 667 -13.31 -9.30 11.85
C PHE A 667 -11.90 -9.38 12.45
N GLY A 668 -11.79 -9.02 13.72
CA GLY A 668 -10.54 -9.02 14.49
C GLY A 668 -10.67 -8.13 15.73
N LEU A 669 -9.64 -8.09 16.57
CA LEU A 669 -9.61 -7.11 17.66
C LEU A 669 -9.51 -5.69 17.09
N SER A 670 -10.12 -4.71 17.76
CA SER A 670 -10.26 -3.34 17.22
C SER A 670 -8.93 -2.67 16.89
N GLU A 671 -7.92 -2.82 17.75
CA GLU A 671 -6.58 -2.24 17.57
C GLU A 671 -5.82 -2.89 16.42
N VAL A 672 -5.87 -4.23 16.35
CA VAL A 672 -5.36 -5.02 15.23
C VAL A 672 -5.99 -4.53 13.92
N VAL A 673 -7.32 -4.50 13.85
CA VAL A 673 -8.07 -4.10 12.64
C VAL A 673 -7.79 -2.64 12.27
N ALA A 674 -7.57 -1.74 13.24
CA ALA A 674 -7.14 -0.36 12.99
C ALA A 674 -5.74 -0.29 12.35
N GLY A 675 -4.82 -1.17 12.75
CA GLY A 675 -3.50 -1.33 12.11
C GLY A 675 -3.60 -1.82 10.66
N TYR A 676 -4.52 -2.72 10.35
CA TYR A 676 -4.85 -3.05 8.96
C TYR A 676 -5.49 -1.84 8.24
N ARG A 677 -6.32 -1.04 8.93
CA ARG A 677 -7.10 0.09 8.38
C ARG A 677 -6.29 1.32 7.95
N SER A 678 -5.18 1.66 8.62
CA SER A 678 -4.34 2.81 8.22
C SER A 678 -3.83 2.67 6.78
N PHE A 679 -3.53 1.43 6.37
CA PHE A 679 -3.24 1.02 5.00
C PHE A 679 -4.49 1.06 4.07
N TRP A 680 -5.67 0.58 4.53
CA TRP A 680 -6.95 0.63 3.77
C TRP A 680 -7.52 2.02 3.53
N SER A 681 -7.21 2.98 4.41
CA SER A 681 -7.66 4.37 4.32
C SER A 681 -7.26 5.03 3.01
N LYS A 682 -6.15 4.57 2.41
CA LYS A 682 -5.63 5.05 1.12
C LYS A 682 -6.32 4.43 -0.10
N MET A 683 -7.02 3.30 0.02
CA MET A 683 -7.59 2.59 -1.15
C MET A 683 -9.11 2.41 -1.18
N SER A 684 -9.85 2.51 -0.07
CA SER A 684 -11.30 2.23 -0.12
C SER A 684 -12.23 3.18 0.63
N ALA A 685 -11.73 4.00 1.56
CA ALA A 685 -12.57 4.71 2.54
C ALA A 685 -13.66 3.85 3.22
N ARG A 686 -13.59 2.50 3.18
CA ARG A 686 -14.73 1.59 3.50
C ARG A 686 -14.33 0.23 4.10
N GLY A 687 -13.51 0.23 5.15
CA GLY A 687 -13.36 -0.95 6.00
C GLY A 687 -14.45 -0.96 7.08
N ASP A 688 -15.57 -1.67 6.85
CA ASP A 688 -16.65 -1.72 7.83
C ASP A 688 -16.36 -2.77 8.90
N VAL A 689 -15.81 -2.32 10.03
CA VAL A 689 -15.77 -3.12 11.26
C VAL A 689 -17.19 -3.28 11.75
N LEU A 690 -17.54 -4.41 12.37
CA LEU A 690 -18.83 -4.57 13.03
C LEU A 690 -19.12 -3.47 14.08
N ALA A 691 -18.07 -2.85 14.62
CA ALA A 691 -18.11 -1.66 15.48
C ALA A 691 -18.64 -0.38 14.80
N ALA A 692 -18.64 -0.30 13.47
CA ALA A 692 -19.26 0.80 12.72
C ALA A 692 -20.80 0.64 12.64
N TYR A 693 -21.29 -0.61 12.60
CA TYR A 693 -22.73 -0.93 12.58
C TYR A 693 -23.36 -0.94 13.99
N PHE A 694 -22.57 -1.24 15.03
CA PHE A 694 -22.94 -1.14 16.45
C PHE A 694 -21.98 -0.17 17.15
N SER A 695 -22.27 1.13 17.11
CA SER A 695 -21.40 2.09 17.80
C SER A 695 -21.58 1.98 19.31
N GLY A 696 -20.52 2.26 20.07
CA GLY A 696 -20.61 2.36 21.54
C GLY A 696 -21.65 3.40 21.98
N ALA A 697 -21.88 4.44 21.18
CA ALA A 697 -22.92 5.43 21.40
C ALA A 697 -24.34 4.84 21.23
N ASP A 698 -24.58 3.96 20.25
CA ASP A 698 -25.88 3.31 20.08
C ASP A 698 -26.19 2.36 21.22
N VAL A 699 -25.17 1.60 21.64
CA VAL A 699 -25.25 0.69 22.79
C VAL A 699 -25.48 1.49 24.08
N ALA A 700 -24.83 2.64 24.25
CA ALA A 700 -25.03 3.53 25.39
C ALA A 700 -26.43 4.16 25.40
N ASN A 701 -26.89 4.69 24.26
CA ASN A 701 -28.23 5.30 24.12
C ASN A 701 -29.35 4.29 24.36
N TRP A 702 -29.22 3.09 23.80
CA TRP A 702 -30.13 1.98 24.09
C TRP A 702 -30.11 1.62 25.59
N SER A 703 -28.92 1.50 26.18
CA SER A 703 -28.77 1.13 27.60
C SER A 703 -29.36 2.19 28.54
N ALA A 704 -29.28 3.47 28.17
CA ALA A 704 -29.97 4.55 28.87
C ALA A 704 -31.49 4.38 28.81
N GLY A 705 -32.03 4.02 27.64
CA GLY A 705 -33.47 3.74 27.45
C GLY A 705 -33.98 2.53 28.27
N LEU A 706 -33.13 1.51 28.48
CA LEU A 706 -33.45 0.37 29.34
C LEU A 706 -33.10 0.59 30.82
N GLY A 707 -32.39 1.68 31.15
CA GLY A 707 -31.85 1.94 32.49
C GLY A 707 -32.91 1.83 33.58
N VAL A 708 -34.04 2.52 33.38
CA VAL A 708 -35.18 2.53 34.32
C VAL A 708 -35.76 1.13 34.55
N VAL A 709 -35.84 0.32 33.48
CA VAL A 709 -36.42 -1.03 33.54
C VAL A 709 -35.45 -2.00 34.22
N ALA A 710 -34.18 -1.97 33.86
CA ALA A 710 -33.17 -2.83 34.49
C ALA A 710 -32.95 -2.48 35.97
N HIS A 711 -33.02 -1.19 36.34
CA HIS A 711 -32.98 -0.77 37.74
C HIS A 711 -34.19 -1.26 38.52
N ALA A 712 -35.41 -1.13 37.98
CA ALA A 712 -36.61 -1.67 38.63
C ALA A 712 -36.50 -3.18 38.84
N PHE A 713 -36.08 -3.94 37.82
CA PHE A 713 -35.89 -5.40 37.92
C PHE A 713 -34.83 -5.79 38.97
N LYS A 714 -33.71 -5.08 39.02
CA LYS A 714 -32.66 -5.32 40.02
C LYS A 714 -33.17 -5.02 41.43
N SER A 715 -33.91 -3.93 41.62
CA SER A 715 -34.55 -3.61 42.90
C SER A 715 -35.57 -4.68 43.31
N TYR A 716 -36.36 -5.21 42.38
CA TYR A 716 -37.29 -6.32 42.65
C TYR A 716 -36.56 -7.63 43.00
N GLN A 717 -35.46 -7.96 42.31
CA GLN A 717 -34.60 -9.11 42.62
C GLN A 717 -34.04 -9.03 44.06
N GLU A 718 -33.66 -7.83 44.49
CA GLU A 718 -33.12 -7.59 45.83
C GLU A 718 -34.21 -7.61 46.92
N LEU A 719 -35.42 -7.13 46.61
CA LEU A 719 -36.54 -7.05 47.55
C LEU A 719 -37.32 -8.38 47.69
N ALA A 720 -37.34 -9.23 46.67
CA ALA A 720 -38.11 -10.48 46.66
C ALA A 720 -37.39 -11.60 45.87
N PRO A 721 -36.25 -12.12 46.36
CA PRO A 721 -35.38 -13.04 45.62
C PRO A 721 -36.01 -14.40 45.31
N ASP A 722 -36.87 -14.93 46.19
CA ASP A 722 -37.54 -16.23 45.98
C ASP A 722 -38.59 -16.15 44.86
N ILE A 723 -39.36 -15.05 44.83
CA ILE A 723 -40.35 -14.75 43.78
C ILE A 723 -39.63 -14.44 42.45
N PHE A 724 -38.47 -13.77 42.49
CA PHE A 724 -37.67 -13.46 41.31
C PHE A 724 -37.06 -14.71 40.67
N LYS A 725 -36.74 -15.74 41.45
CA LYS A 725 -36.16 -17.00 40.96
C LYS A 725 -37.13 -17.76 40.05
N ASP A 726 -38.43 -17.66 40.32
CA ASP A 726 -39.50 -18.25 39.51
C ASP A 726 -39.83 -17.43 38.25
N LEU A 727 -39.38 -16.17 38.17
CA LEU A 727 -39.56 -15.27 37.02
C LEU A 727 -38.85 -15.76 35.74
N ILE A 728 -37.85 -16.63 35.88
CA ILE A 728 -36.99 -17.17 34.80
C ILE A 728 -37.40 -18.60 34.38
N THR A 729 -38.35 -19.20 35.09
CA THR A 729 -38.88 -20.55 34.80
C THR A 729 -40.35 -20.43 34.34
N PRO A 730 -40.76 -21.10 33.26
CA PRO A 730 -42.13 -20.97 32.76
C PRO A 730 -43.09 -21.72 33.68
N ASP A 731 -43.87 -21.02 34.52
CA ASP A 731 -44.99 -21.60 35.24
C ASP A 731 -46.27 -21.58 34.36
N PRO A 732 -46.93 -22.74 34.09
CA PRO A 732 -48.21 -22.81 33.40
C PRO A 732 -49.43 -22.46 34.28
N SER A 733 -49.29 -22.36 35.62
CA SER A 733 -50.41 -21.99 36.50
C SER A 733 -50.49 -20.49 36.72
N GLY A 734 -51.26 -19.81 35.87
CA GLY A 734 -51.48 -18.38 35.99
C GLY A 734 -52.12 -17.98 37.32
N THR A 735 -51.37 -17.26 38.16
CA THR A 735 -51.89 -16.39 39.23
C THR A 735 -50.79 -15.43 39.68
N GLU A 736 -50.65 -14.29 39.00
CA GLU A 736 -50.30 -12.99 39.62
C GLU A 736 -50.44 -11.86 38.60
N GLU A 737 -51.33 -10.91 38.86
CA GLU A 737 -51.67 -9.80 37.96
C GLU A 737 -50.47 -8.85 37.74
N VAL A 738 -49.59 -8.75 38.75
CA VAL A 738 -48.33 -7.99 38.73
C VAL A 738 -47.28 -8.66 37.83
N TYR A 739 -47.24 -10.00 37.81
CA TYR A 739 -46.30 -10.81 37.02
C TYR A 739 -46.51 -10.64 35.50
N VAL A 740 -47.76 -10.76 35.04
CA VAL A 740 -48.10 -10.54 33.62
C VAL A 740 -47.86 -9.08 33.24
N ARG A 741 -48.15 -8.15 34.16
CA ARG A 741 -47.96 -6.72 33.96
C ARG A 741 -46.49 -6.34 33.80
N LEU A 742 -45.59 -6.80 34.67
CA LEU A 742 -44.15 -6.50 34.58
C LEU A 742 -43.51 -7.09 33.32
N LYS A 743 -43.87 -8.33 32.94
CA LYS A 743 -43.40 -8.95 31.70
C LYS A 743 -43.93 -8.22 30.46
N ARG A 744 -45.20 -7.80 30.48
CA ARG A 744 -45.81 -7.00 29.41
C ARG A 744 -45.18 -5.60 29.32
N GLU A 745 -44.91 -4.96 30.43
CA GLU A 745 -44.28 -3.63 30.50
C GLU A 745 -42.81 -3.69 30.05
N LEU A 746 -42.08 -4.75 30.42
CA LEU A 746 -40.73 -5.04 29.92
C LEU A 746 -40.74 -5.22 28.41
N VAL A 747 -41.62 -6.05 27.86
CA VAL A 747 -41.74 -6.26 26.42
C VAL A 747 -42.14 -4.96 25.72
N GLN A 748 -43.11 -4.20 26.24
CA GLN A 748 -43.52 -2.92 25.65
C GLN A 748 -42.40 -1.87 25.64
N LYS A 749 -41.71 -1.67 26.77
CA LYS A 749 -40.60 -0.71 26.86
C LYS A 749 -39.39 -1.17 26.05
N THR A 750 -39.07 -2.46 26.05
CA THR A 750 -37.95 -3.00 25.24
C THR A 750 -38.26 -2.90 23.75
N SER A 751 -39.49 -3.21 23.32
CA SER A 751 -39.92 -3.10 21.92
C SER A 751 -39.85 -1.66 21.40
N ALA A 752 -40.19 -0.65 22.21
CA ALA A 752 -40.10 0.75 21.81
C ALA A 752 -38.64 1.20 21.59
N VAL A 753 -37.74 0.82 22.51
CA VAL A 753 -36.30 1.10 22.37
C VAL A 753 -35.69 0.29 21.22
N GLU A 754 -36.15 -0.95 21.01
CA GLU A 754 -35.73 -1.83 19.93
C GLU A 754 -36.13 -1.31 18.55
N GLN A 755 -37.36 -0.84 18.40
CA GLN A 755 -37.81 -0.22 17.16
C GLN A 755 -36.99 1.02 16.83
N HIS A 756 -36.75 1.90 17.81
CA HIS A 756 -35.92 3.09 17.61
C HIS A 756 -34.46 2.72 17.28
N PHE A 757 -33.91 1.70 17.93
CA PHE A 757 -32.55 1.22 17.71
C PHE A 757 -32.34 0.66 16.29
N TYR A 758 -33.26 -0.18 15.80
CA TYR A 758 -33.15 -0.70 14.44
C TYR A 758 -33.49 0.35 13.38
N GLN A 759 -34.43 1.26 13.65
CA GLN A 759 -34.72 2.37 12.76
C GLN A 759 -33.54 3.34 12.66
N SER A 760 -32.85 3.66 13.75
CA SER A 760 -31.67 4.53 13.72
C SER A 760 -30.50 3.88 12.99
N MET A 761 -30.34 2.55 13.15
CA MET A 761 -29.40 1.76 12.36
C MET A 761 -29.74 1.83 10.87
N VAL A 762 -30.99 1.56 10.47
CA VAL A 762 -31.41 1.65 9.06
C VAL A 762 -31.28 3.09 8.53
N ALA A 763 -31.65 4.10 9.33
CA ALA A 763 -31.63 5.52 8.95
C ALA A 763 -30.21 6.03 8.70
N ARG A 764 -29.23 5.62 9.52
CA ARG A 764 -27.81 5.93 9.31
C ARG A 764 -27.31 5.47 7.93
N TYR A 765 -27.84 4.34 7.48
CA TYR A 765 -27.49 3.73 6.21
C TYR A 765 -28.58 3.87 5.15
N SER A 766 -29.56 4.77 5.32
CA SER A 766 -30.61 5.05 4.31
C SER A 766 -30.35 6.34 3.52
N GLY A 767 -29.35 7.13 3.91
CA GLY A 767 -28.95 8.34 3.19
C GLY A 767 -28.28 8.06 1.85
N CYS A 768 -28.18 9.10 1.01
CA CYS A 768 -27.55 9.05 -0.33
C CYS A 768 -26.07 8.64 -0.33
N LEU A 769 -25.43 8.62 0.85
CA LEU A 769 -24.06 8.15 1.07
C LEU A 769 -23.98 6.64 1.25
N SER A 770 -25.06 5.99 1.68
CA SER A 770 -25.08 4.54 1.82
C SER A 770 -25.31 3.89 0.46
N THR A 771 -24.44 2.96 0.07
CA THR A 771 -24.60 2.19 -1.18
C THR A 771 -25.83 1.31 -1.15
N SER A 772 -26.39 0.97 -2.31
CA SER A 772 -27.48 0.01 -2.41
C SER A 772 -27.16 -1.33 -1.72
N ALA A 773 -25.91 -1.78 -1.77
CA ALA A 773 -25.44 -2.96 -1.04
C ALA A 773 -25.52 -2.77 0.50
N ASN A 774 -25.02 -1.65 1.03
CA ASN A 774 -25.10 -1.35 2.47
C ASN A 774 -26.54 -1.09 2.92
N GLN A 775 -27.36 -0.43 2.10
CA GLN A 775 -28.79 -0.24 2.34
C GLN A 775 -29.51 -1.59 2.41
N GLN A 776 -29.25 -2.50 1.46
CA GLN A 776 -29.83 -3.84 1.44
C GLN A 776 -29.30 -4.71 2.60
N PHE A 777 -27.99 -4.66 2.86
CA PHE A 777 -27.35 -5.36 3.96
C PHE A 777 -27.92 -4.91 5.29
N VAL A 778 -27.96 -3.61 5.58
CA VAL A 778 -28.46 -3.08 6.85
C VAL A 778 -29.96 -3.33 7.00
N ARG A 779 -30.76 -3.26 5.93
CA ARG A 779 -32.18 -3.65 5.99
C ARG A 779 -32.37 -5.13 6.28
N ARG A 780 -31.61 -6.01 5.63
CA ARG A 780 -31.63 -7.47 5.89
C ARG A 780 -31.12 -7.78 7.28
N PHE A 781 -30.03 -7.16 7.68
CA PHE A 781 -29.38 -7.36 8.98
C PHE A 781 -30.24 -6.86 10.14
N ALA A 782 -30.84 -5.66 10.02
CA ALA A 782 -31.80 -5.16 10.99
C ALA A 782 -33.07 -6.02 11.00
N GLY A 783 -33.58 -6.43 9.84
CA GLY A 783 -34.72 -7.37 9.73
C GLY A 783 -34.46 -8.72 10.39
N ASP A 784 -33.31 -9.32 10.14
CA ASP A 784 -32.87 -10.59 10.75
C ASP A 784 -32.65 -10.43 12.26
N LEU A 785 -32.14 -9.28 12.71
CA LEU A 785 -32.02 -8.99 14.14
C LEU A 785 -33.40 -8.92 14.82
N VAL A 786 -34.37 -8.22 14.21
CA VAL A 786 -35.76 -8.14 14.71
C VAL A 786 -36.41 -9.52 14.78
N GLN A 787 -36.21 -10.37 13.76
CA GLN A 787 -36.93 -11.64 13.61
C GLN A 787 -36.22 -12.85 14.23
N SER A 788 -34.95 -12.71 14.63
CA SER A 788 -34.17 -13.84 15.16
C SER A 788 -34.13 -13.86 16.70
N LYS A 789 -33.76 -15.01 17.25
CA LYS A 789 -33.41 -15.20 18.68
C LYS A 789 -32.28 -14.28 19.19
N TYR A 790 -31.68 -13.48 18.32
CA TYR A 790 -30.63 -12.51 18.61
C TYR A 790 -31.17 -11.08 18.73
N SER A 791 -32.50 -10.91 18.69
CA SER A 791 -33.19 -9.64 18.90
C SER A 791 -32.80 -9.00 20.22
N LEU A 792 -32.99 -7.69 20.29
CA LEU A 792 -32.73 -6.92 21.49
C LEU A 792 -33.74 -7.30 22.58
N THR A 793 -34.99 -7.55 22.22
CA THR A 793 -36.01 -8.03 23.14
C THR A 793 -35.67 -9.40 23.73
N ASP A 794 -35.28 -10.38 22.91
CA ASP A 794 -34.95 -11.72 23.43
C ASP A 794 -33.63 -11.72 24.23
N THR A 795 -32.66 -10.89 23.83
CA THR A 795 -31.41 -10.74 24.57
C THR A 795 -31.63 -10.05 25.91
N THR A 796 -32.48 -9.04 25.97
CA THR A 796 -32.87 -8.39 27.22
C THR A 796 -33.62 -9.38 28.11
N ARG A 797 -34.62 -10.10 27.56
CA ARG A 797 -35.38 -11.11 28.30
C ARG A 797 -34.49 -12.20 28.94
N GLU A 798 -33.47 -12.67 28.23
CA GLU A 798 -32.59 -13.76 28.71
C GLU A 798 -31.50 -13.32 29.69
N PHE A 799 -31.15 -12.03 29.72
CA PHE A 799 -29.99 -11.54 30.49
C PHE A 799 -30.30 -10.36 31.43
N ILE A 800 -31.57 -9.97 31.59
CA ILE A 800 -31.96 -8.84 32.44
C ILE A 800 -31.55 -9.04 33.91
N ASP A 801 -31.56 -10.28 34.38
CA ASP A 801 -31.10 -10.73 35.71
C ASP A 801 -29.60 -10.52 35.94
N LYS A 802 -28.80 -10.32 34.88
CA LYS A 802 -27.34 -10.13 34.95
C LYS A 802 -26.92 -8.67 34.79
N GLY A 803 -27.89 -7.77 34.66
CA GLY A 803 -27.69 -6.33 34.55
C GLY A 803 -27.26 -5.86 33.16
N LEU A 804 -27.43 -4.56 32.91
CA LEU A 804 -27.25 -3.91 31.60
C LEU A 804 -25.91 -4.20 30.93
N ASN A 805 -24.81 -4.26 31.69
CA ASN A 805 -23.47 -4.51 31.15
C ASN A 805 -23.36 -5.91 30.49
N GLU A 806 -23.98 -6.94 31.08
CA GLU A 806 -23.99 -8.26 30.45
C GLU A 806 -24.95 -8.31 29.25
N ILE A 807 -26.09 -7.60 29.28
CA ILE A 807 -26.98 -7.48 28.13
C ILE A 807 -26.25 -6.79 26.96
N GLN A 808 -25.55 -5.68 27.19
CA GLN A 808 -24.71 -4.99 26.20
C GLN A 808 -23.71 -5.93 25.53
N LYS A 809 -22.93 -6.66 26.35
CA LYS A 809 -21.93 -7.61 25.85
C LYS A 809 -22.56 -8.75 25.04
N LYS A 810 -23.72 -9.26 25.48
CA LYS A 810 -24.42 -10.34 24.77
C LYS A 810 -25.03 -9.85 23.47
N LEU A 811 -25.58 -8.64 23.45
CA LEU A 811 -26.13 -8.02 22.26
C LEU A 811 -25.05 -7.88 21.19
N ILE A 812 -23.89 -7.28 21.52
CA ILE A 812 -22.76 -7.16 20.59
C ILE A 812 -22.37 -8.53 20.02
N SER A 813 -22.18 -9.54 20.88
CA SER A 813 -21.79 -10.89 20.44
C SER A 813 -22.87 -11.60 19.62
N ARG A 814 -24.16 -11.34 19.86
CA ARG A 814 -25.29 -11.91 19.13
C ARG A 814 -25.45 -11.23 17.77
N SER A 815 -25.31 -9.91 17.73
CA SER A 815 -25.30 -9.11 16.51
C SER A 815 -24.17 -9.47 15.57
N SER A 816 -22.95 -9.69 16.09
CA SER A 816 -21.83 -10.18 15.29
C SER A 816 -22.14 -11.48 14.55
N LYS A 817 -22.84 -12.41 15.22
CA LYS A 817 -23.22 -13.71 14.62
C LYS A 817 -24.39 -13.56 13.64
N SER A 818 -25.33 -12.67 13.91
CA SER A 818 -26.40 -12.35 12.98
C SER A 818 -25.85 -11.76 11.69
N ALA A 819 -24.86 -10.85 11.78
CA ALA A 819 -24.22 -10.24 10.62
C ALA A 819 -23.53 -11.30 9.75
N LEU A 820 -22.77 -12.20 10.38
CA LEU A 820 -22.18 -13.34 9.69
C LEU A 820 -23.23 -14.27 9.06
N ALA A 821 -24.40 -14.44 9.69
CA ALA A 821 -25.48 -15.27 9.16
C ALA A 821 -26.09 -14.69 7.87
N THR A 822 -26.19 -13.37 7.74
CA THR A 822 -26.67 -12.72 6.51
C THR A 822 -25.84 -13.08 5.27
N LEU A 823 -24.59 -13.53 5.46
CA LEU A 823 -23.70 -13.96 4.39
C LEU A 823 -24.06 -15.33 3.83
N ILE A 824 -24.76 -16.19 4.58
CA ILE A 824 -25.07 -17.56 4.16
C ILE A 824 -25.99 -17.56 2.91
N GLY A 825 -26.65 -16.44 2.58
CA GLY A 825 -27.48 -16.27 1.38
C GLY A 825 -27.17 -15.06 0.47
N SER A 826 -26.08 -14.32 0.70
CA SER A 826 -25.70 -13.16 -0.15
C SER A 826 -24.68 -13.55 -1.24
N GLN A 827 -24.82 -12.97 -2.43
CA GLN A 827 -23.81 -13.08 -3.50
C GLN A 827 -22.76 -11.97 -3.35
N GLY A 828 -21.48 -12.33 -3.31
CA GLY A 828 -20.36 -11.40 -3.56
C GLY A 828 -19.58 -10.84 -2.36
N ALA A 829 -19.94 -11.13 -1.11
CA ALA A 829 -19.21 -10.63 0.07
C ALA A 829 -18.30 -11.70 0.70
N THR A 830 -17.07 -11.32 1.04
CA THR A 830 -16.05 -12.14 1.70
C THR A 830 -15.87 -11.71 3.16
N VAL A 831 -15.61 -12.66 4.05
CA VAL A 831 -15.21 -12.42 5.44
C VAL A 831 -13.70 -12.45 5.54
N HIS A 832 -13.11 -11.37 6.00
CA HIS A 832 -11.70 -11.28 6.36
C HIS A 832 -11.57 -11.35 7.87
N PHE A 833 -10.76 -12.27 8.38
CA PHE A 833 -10.67 -12.53 9.82
C PHE A 833 -9.21 -12.47 10.28
N ALA A 834 -8.85 -11.42 11.01
CA ALA A 834 -7.55 -11.28 11.66
C ALA A 834 -7.51 -12.14 12.94
N LEU A 835 -6.51 -13.02 12.99
CA LEU A 835 -6.24 -13.95 14.07
C LEU A 835 -5.22 -13.40 15.08
N ASP A 836 -4.63 -12.23 14.80
CA ASP A 836 -3.69 -11.57 15.70
C ASP A 836 -4.27 -11.46 17.11
N GLU A 837 -3.43 -11.78 18.09
CA GLU A 837 -3.76 -11.78 19.52
C GLU A 837 -4.86 -12.79 19.95
N LEU A 838 -5.30 -13.70 19.08
CA LEU A 838 -6.18 -14.81 19.43
C LEU A 838 -5.41 -16.08 19.78
N ASP A 839 -5.56 -16.53 21.04
CA ASP A 839 -5.18 -17.88 21.45
C ASP A 839 -6.27 -18.89 21.04
N ILE A 840 -5.96 -19.70 20.02
CA ILE A 840 -6.88 -20.71 19.44
C ILE A 840 -7.32 -21.76 20.47
N ASN A 841 -6.43 -22.19 21.38
CA ASN A 841 -6.78 -23.14 22.44
C ASN A 841 -7.79 -22.54 23.41
N SER A 842 -7.56 -21.29 23.81
CA SER A 842 -8.48 -20.55 24.66
C SER A 842 -9.82 -20.31 23.99
N VAL A 843 -9.82 -20.05 22.67
CA VAL A 843 -11.05 -19.93 21.87
C VAL A 843 -11.82 -21.26 21.84
N ILE A 844 -11.17 -22.39 21.59
CA ILE A 844 -11.85 -23.69 21.48
C ILE A 844 -12.40 -24.14 22.83
N ARG A 845 -11.57 -24.08 23.88
CA ARG A 845 -11.91 -24.54 25.24
C ARG A 845 -12.78 -23.55 26.01
N LYS A 846 -12.91 -22.31 25.53
CA LYS A 846 -13.64 -21.21 26.19
C LYS A 846 -13.09 -20.89 27.58
N THR A 847 -11.78 -21.04 27.77
CA THR A 847 -11.07 -20.87 29.05
C THR A 847 -10.77 -19.41 29.37
N LYS A 848 -10.72 -18.53 28.37
CA LYS A 848 -10.61 -17.08 28.54
C LYS A 848 -11.74 -16.38 27.80
N ARG A 849 -12.19 -15.23 28.33
CA ARG A 849 -13.08 -14.31 27.60
C ARG A 849 -12.29 -13.75 26.42
N SER A 850 -12.80 -13.97 25.21
CA SER A 850 -12.24 -13.45 23.95
C SER A 850 -13.37 -12.74 23.21
N VAL A 851 -13.11 -11.50 22.80
CA VAL A 851 -14.10 -10.62 22.17
C VAL A 851 -14.57 -11.17 20.82
N THR A 852 -13.66 -11.74 20.02
CA THR A 852 -13.94 -12.26 18.66
C THR A 852 -13.88 -13.79 18.54
N GLY A 853 -13.52 -14.51 19.61
CA GLY A 853 -13.46 -15.97 19.58
C GLY A 853 -14.82 -16.64 19.34
N SER A 854 -15.93 -15.94 19.57
CA SER A 854 -17.27 -16.50 19.37
C SER A 854 -17.69 -16.55 17.91
N GLU A 855 -17.20 -15.58 17.13
CA GLU A 855 -17.34 -15.37 15.70
C GLU A 855 -16.47 -16.40 14.98
N LEU A 856 -15.22 -16.61 15.41
CA LEU A 856 -14.37 -17.66 14.87
C LEU A 856 -14.98 -19.07 15.03
N ARG A 857 -15.53 -19.37 16.21
CA ARG A 857 -16.29 -20.62 16.44
C ARG A 857 -17.57 -20.70 15.61
N TRP A 858 -18.19 -19.57 15.31
CA TRP A 858 -19.37 -19.53 14.45
C TRP A 858 -18.97 -19.86 13.00
N LEU A 859 -17.90 -19.24 12.48
CA LEU A 859 -17.35 -19.52 11.15
C LEU A 859 -16.99 -20.99 10.99
N TYR A 860 -16.33 -21.59 11.99
CA TYR A 860 -16.03 -23.01 11.97
C TYR A 860 -17.28 -23.89 11.81
N ARG A 861 -18.39 -23.57 12.50
CA ARG A 861 -19.63 -24.36 12.40
C ARG A 861 -20.31 -24.25 11.04
N HIS A 862 -20.16 -23.11 10.36
CA HIS A 862 -20.81 -22.83 9.08
C HIS A 862 -19.81 -22.90 7.90
N ARG A 863 -18.59 -23.39 8.13
CA ARG A 863 -17.49 -23.39 7.15
C ARG A 863 -17.84 -24.04 5.81
N ALA A 864 -18.71 -25.06 5.82
CA ALA A 864 -19.17 -25.70 4.58
C ALA A 864 -20.04 -24.77 3.72
N GLN A 865 -20.88 -23.94 4.35
CA GLN A 865 -21.74 -22.97 3.67
C GLN A 865 -20.96 -21.71 3.24
N LEU A 866 -19.81 -21.46 3.85
CA LEU A 866 -18.95 -20.29 3.63
C LEU A 866 -17.65 -20.64 2.87
N ALA A 867 -17.57 -21.82 2.27
CA ALA A 867 -16.36 -22.30 1.59
C ALA A 867 -15.91 -21.29 0.52
N GLY A 868 -14.64 -20.89 0.57
CA GLY A 868 -14.07 -19.89 -0.34
C GLY A 868 -14.45 -18.43 -0.05
N ARG A 869 -15.29 -18.17 0.97
CA ARG A 869 -15.78 -16.83 1.33
C ARG A 869 -15.25 -16.33 2.67
N VAL A 870 -14.32 -17.05 3.29
CA VAL A 870 -13.64 -16.64 4.53
C VAL A 870 -12.16 -16.72 4.30
N VAL A 871 -11.44 -15.65 4.61
CA VAL A 871 -10.00 -15.56 4.48
C VAL A 871 -9.42 -15.13 5.83
N PHE A 872 -8.35 -15.81 6.25
CA PHE A 872 -7.72 -15.61 7.54
C PHE A 872 -6.39 -14.88 7.40
N TYR A 873 -6.08 -14.06 8.41
CA TYR A 873 -4.87 -13.25 8.46
C TYR A 873 -4.19 -13.38 9.81
N GLN A 874 -2.86 -13.35 9.83
CA GLN A 874 -2.06 -13.23 11.04
C GLN A 874 -0.75 -12.52 10.68
N GLY A 875 -0.35 -11.52 11.46
CA GLY A 875 0.87 -10.74 11.25
C GLY A 875 0.93 -10.06 9.88
N GLN A 876 -0.20 -9.53 9.41
CA GLN A 876 -0.34 -8.94 8.07
C GLN A 876 -0.08 -9.91 6.90
N ARG A 877 -0.21 -11.22 7.11
CA ARG A 877 -0.10 -12.25 6.06
C ARG A 877 -1.35 -13.10 5.99
N ARG A 878 -1.73 -13.54 4.78
CA ARG A 878 -2.79 -14.54 4.60
C ARG A 878 -2.30 -15.87 5.15
N VAL A 879 -3.15 -16.53 5.94
CA VAL A 879 -2.87 -17.85 6.50
C VAL A 879 -4.03 -18.80 6.18
N ASP A 880 -3.76 -20.10 6.27
CA ASP A 880 -4.80 -21.13 6.16
C ASP A 880 -5.78 -21.02 7.33
N ALA A 881 -6.97 -21.60 7.15
CA ALA A 881 -7.97 -21.51 8.19
C ALA A 881 -7.47 -22.19 9.48
N PRO A 882 -7.80 -21.66 10.68
CA PRO A 882 -7.34 -22.23 11.94
C PRO A 882 -7.71 -23.70 12.13
N TRP A 883 -8.81 -24.15 11.52
CA TRP A 883 -9.24 -25.55 11.58
C TRP A 883 -8.51 -26.47 10.61
N ASP A 884 -7.77 -25.93 9.64
CA ASP A 884 -6.87 -26.69 8.78
C ASP A 884 -5.49 -26.82 9.45
N THR A 885 -4.99 -25.71 10.03
CA THR A 885 -3.70 -25.68 10.76
C THR A 885 -3.75 -26.33 12.14
N HIS A 886 -4.91 -26.34 12.81
CA HIS A 886 -5.11 -26.94 14.14
C HIS A 886 -6.27 -27.96 14.14
N ALA A 887 -6.32 -28.83 13.14
CA ALA A 887 -7.44 -29.76 12.91
C ALA A 887 -7.78 -30.65 14.12
N ALA A 888 -6.78 -31.19 14.83
CA ALA A 888 -7.01 -32.04 16.00
C ALA A 888 -7.69 -31.25 17.14
N THR A 889 -7.24 -30.02 17.38
CA THR A 889 -7.81 -29.15 18.42
C THR A 889 -9.24 -28.74 18.06
N TRP A 890 -9.50 -28.35 16.80
CA TRP A 890 -10.85 -27.97 16.37
C TRP A 890 -11.82 -29.15 16.30
N LYS A 891 -11.36 -30.40 16.11
CA LYS A 891 -12.19 -31.61 16.27
C LYS A 891 -12.67 -31.81 17.71
N SER A 892 -11.92 -31.34 18.70
CA SER A 892 -12.32 -31.38 20.12
C SER A 892 -13.37 -30.33 20.49
N TYR A 893 -13.59 -29.32 19.63
CA TYR A 893 -14.61 -28.31 19.85
C TYR A 893 -16.01 -28.95 19.92
N ARG A 894 -16.72 -28.71 21.02
CA ARG A 894 -18.12 -29.13 21.21
C ARG A 894 -19.00 -27.88 21.38
N PRO A 895 -19.97 -27.63 20.47
CA PRO A 895 -20.94 -26.55 20.65
C PRO A 895 -21.83 -26.83 21.86
N ARG A 896 -22.28 -25.80 22.56
CA ARG A 896 -23.17 -25.99 23.74
C ARG A 896 -24.54 -26.55 23.37
N SER A 897 -25.00 -26.36 22.12
CA SER A 897 -26.32 -26.80 21.66
C SER A 897 -26.48 -28.32 21.54
N THR A 898 -25.40 -29.10 21.48
CA THR A 898 -25.46 -30.57 21.45
C THR A 898 -25.63 -31.21 22.83
N ARG A 899 -25.69 -30.43 23.92
CA ARG A 899 -25.97 -30.95 25.28
C ARG A 899 -27.46 -31.04 25.62
N VAL A 900 -28.35 -30.45 24.82
CA VAL A 900 -29.80 -30.44 25.10
C VAL A 900 -30.52 -31.65 24.49
N THR A 901 -29.96 -32.29 23.47
CA THR A 901 -30.53 -33.50 22.86
C THR A 901 -30.15 -34.82 23.55
N ALA A 902 -29.47 -34.78 24.69
CA ALA A 902 -29.02 -35.97 25.44
C ALA A 902 -29.65 -36.13 26.84
N ARG A 903 -30.66 -35.33 27.18
CA ARG A 903 -31.55 -35.58 28.32
C ARG A 903 -32.99 -35.50 27.83
N ARG A 904 -33.53 -36.67 27.51
CA ARG A 904 -34.97 -36.91 27.65
C ARG A 904 -35.32 -36.85 29.13
#